data_AF-A0A0G1R1V6-F1
#
_entry.id   AF-A0A0G1R1V6-F1
#
_cell.length_a   1.000
_cell.length_b   1.000
_cell.length_c   1.000
_cell.angle_alpha   90.00
_cell.angle_beta   90.00
_cell.angle_gamma   90.00
#
_symmetry.space_group_name_H-M   'P 1'
#
loop_
_entity.id
_entity.type
_entity.pdbx_description
1 polymer ?
#
loop_
_entity_poly.entity_id
_entity_poly.type
_entity_poly.pdbx_seq_one_letter_code
_entity_poly.pdbx_strand_id
1 'polypeptide(L)'
;MENRKFVKFLAPAVLVGVFLIPQNIFAYGVDTHAALTENIFDFYNQNFPNQIIPEELKNYLVDGARREDDLPRWMNHFYDPVYDRGLESIYGNGYRSKEWAVDADKQNEPKYKITTAFASILNAVQQKSLGALTTETDFTWRRAIYFYVNGDEEKAMFLLGHILHLNEDASVPDHTRNDAHPGWGEDYSPYENYAKQPEVYNADLLKNLQNRQPIILSELKNYFNDVANYSNNNFYSKGTIGLGKYKSPDPEYFVLDGKYEFAIRIDKNFGEYKLALQEPSAFSHIVSSKILIEGTKEGGDEVLKDYWRLLSAKSIQHGAGVINLFFEEVEKAKNDPSFAEQKRKSFLARVIDAVKNLFSGEENGVTIKEITISEEELAAKVERTIEETKTETTANVEATAEKVAQQIVKEITNDVIEEATVAETAVEVVFPININTASLEELQKITGIKQAKAQLIIDYRNANGLFYYIEDIKKVSGIGDATFEKMKDQITVGNVTPPSGGGSGSQTNLSQPTNNDSNQQQDNEQNQNEATSTQQQAMKILISEVQITGGPGKTTNDFIELHNPNSSAVNLKGYRLVKRTQSGSSDTGIKSWTDDALISAGGYYLWANSGYVDISVSPDVTTSGSMASDNGIALRFGPADTGEIIDSVGWGNALNVFVENIPAQEPGAMQSIQRKWDGGLFADIDNNSADFELRDCPSPKAQEATCVPETEASYNPETMTINLAWDASGGEGASYYAVYTFNSPSVLVATTTEISYVYPVYEIGRDYNFEIRAVDEEGTEKIAGSAQINVPSFLDAIYFFPDTRTESDTDYLIELRFSDYPFVPDIFGELRDKWKLAIFSLNRDAYNIGSINNPQGWFPPEGDNKILNVSYPRCGSGSSSAGPILILPDSGSGCGDGGGVTNSALSSWQLQIPVIRLNVNLPEGESLSPADYLTASFYDFSDSGPSNRQAFSLVAVDNTKIFFQEELPPQAKPTKPEITELLFGDLTANLSFNWNKSTDSDTFDWLIRYQSNYSASSEFLDDAWTEVGGKIVEQGNDYLIGLRAIDDFGNVSDTATSTWSFPSDFIQYSVSSQLDNASQDFVPQKSGNLSSIQVSIADFQTNSRNRNSNICYLGLYELVDGSAPKLIANNDLTNPADGESEVYAYRGSGCADSLTFSYDNALNPLLEAGKTYRWTFSIKSSGKVRFFGTDTNSAGGLFSDSSLINAKFMKLF
;
A
#
# COMPACT_ATOMS: atom_id res chain seq x y z
N MET A 1 30.53 55.67 -7.72
CA MET A 1 29.38 56.60 -7.77
C MET A 1 28.85 56.58 -9.19
N GLU A 2 27.64 56.22 -9.57
CA GLU A 2 26.38 55.72 -8.96
C GLU A 2 25.45 55.76 -10.21
N ASN A 3 24.71 54.77 -10.68
CA ASN A 3 23.77 53.85 -10.05
C ASN A 3 23.61 52.63 -10.98
N ARG A 4 24.00 51.45 -10.50
CA ARG A 4 23.53 50.15 -10.97
C ARG A 4 22.86 49.50 -9.76
N LYS A 5 21.53 49.48 -9.71
CA LYS A 5 20.65 48.62 -8.89
C LYS A 5 19.20 49.05 -9.16
N PHE A 6 18.28 48.09 -9.28
CA PHE A 6 16.87 48.17 -9.73
C PHE A 6 16.61 48.07 -11.24
N VAL A 7 16.69 46.84 -11.80
CA VAL A 7 15.67 46.21 -12.69
C VAL A 7 15.99 44.71 -12.77
N LYS A 8 15.64 43.95 -11.73
CA LYS A 8 15.57 42.47 -11.74
C LYS A 8 14.61 42.05 -10.62
N PHE A 9 13.30 42.14 -10.86
CA PHE A 9 12.21 41.49 -10.09
C PHE A 9 10.88 41.80 -10.79
N LEU A 10 10.62 41.13 -11.92
CA LEU A 10 9.31 41.14 -12.58
C LEU A 10 9.15 39.98 -13.57
N ALA A 11 9.57 38.77 -13.15
CA ALA A 11 9.40 37.54 -13.93
C ALA A 11 9.28 36.28 -13.04
N PRO A 12 8.48 36.32 -11.96
CA PRO A 12 7.69 35.14 -11.60
C PRO A 12 6.21 35.45 -11.27
N ALA A 13 5.72 36.66 -11.55
CA ALA A 13 4.34 37.06 -11.21
C ALA A 13 3.27 36.70 -12.27
N VAL A 14 3.66 36.09 -13.39
CA VAL A 14 2.72 35.70 -14.48
C VAL A 14 2.40 34.19 -14.47
N LEU A 15 3.23 33.36 -13.81
CA LEU A 15 2.99 31.92 -13.67
C LEU A 15 2.05 31.55 -12.51
N VAL A 16 1.81 32.48 -11.56
CA VAL A 16 0.80 32.31 -10.50
C VAL A 16 -0.61 32.72 -10.99
N GLY A 17 -0.70 33.48 -12.09
CA GLY A 17 -1.97 33.98 -12.63
C GLY A 17 -2.82 32.94 -13.38
N VAL A 18 -2.28 31.76 -13.68
CA VAL A 18 -3.02 30.65 -14.33
C VAL A 18 -3.56 29.64 -13.31
N PHE A 19 -3.09 29.70 -12.05
CA PHE A 19 -3.57 28.86 -10.94
C PHE A 19 -4.76 29.44 -10.16
N LEU A 20 -5.32 30.58 -10.60
CA LEU A 20 -6.40 31.30 -9.91
C LEU A 20 -7.70 31.37 -10.73
N ILE A 21 -8.02 30.30 -11.46
CA ILE A 21 -9.39 30.04 -11.90
C ILE A 21 -9.92 28.94 -10.97
N PRO A 22 -11.05 29.14 -10.26
CA PRO A 22 -11.58 28.13 -9.33
C PRO A 22 -11.81 26.82 -10.10
N GLN A 23 -10.94 25.85 -9.87
CA GLN A 23 -11.10 24.48 -10.33
C GLN A 23 -11.99 23.81 -9.30
N ASN A 24 -13.28 23.76 -9.58
CA ASN A 24 -14.23 23.10 -8.70
C ASN A 24 -14.36 21.64 -9.16
N ILE A 25 -13.61 20.73 -8.52
CA ILE A 25 -13.95 19.31 -8.52
C ILE A 25 -15.03 19.18 -7.46
N PHE A 26 -16.29 19.39 -7.86
CA PHE A 26 -17.39 19.57 -6.91
C PHE A 26 -17.76 18.25 -6.23
N ALA A 27 -17.50 18.14 -4.93
CA ALA A 27 -18.26 17.29 -4.02
C ALA A 27 -19.77 17.65 -4.03
N TYR A 28 -20.60 17.05 -3.16
CA TYR A 28 -21.97 17.55 -3.01
C TYR A 28 -21.95 19.08 -2.87
N GLY A 29 -22.93 19.76 -3.44
CA GLY A 29 -22.95 21.23 -3.33
C GLY A 29 -22.90 21.64 -1.85
N VAL A 30 -22.23 22.74 -1.53
CA VAL A 30 -22.07 23.24 -0.16
C VAL A 30 -23.42 23.32 0.59
N ASP A 31 -24.51 23.62 -0.11
CA ASP A 31 -25.86 23.67 0.46
C ASP A 31 -26.53 22.29 0.62
N THR A 32 -26.07 21.28 -0.12
CA THR A 32 -26.46 19.87 0.03
C THR A 32 -25.87 19.26 1.29
N HIS A 33 -24.57 19.47 1.55
CA HIS A 33 -23.93 19.10 2.81
C HIS A 33 -24.64 19.75 4.00
N ALA A 34 -24.94 21.04 3.89
CA ALA A 34 -25.69 21.76 4.91
C ALA A 34 -27.04 21.09 5.22
N ALA A 35 -27.82 20.74 4.20
CA ALA A 35 -29.11 20.09 4.35
C ALA A 35 -29.00 18.67 4.92
N LEU A 36 -28.01 17.87 4.50
CA LEU A 36 -27.76 16.54 5.06
C LEU A 36 -27.37 16.62 6.53
N THR A 37 -26.45 17.52 6.89
CA THR A 37 -26.02 17.75 8.27
C THR A 37 -27.18 18.24 9.16
N GLU A 38 -28.08 19.09 8.67
CA GLU A 38 -29.30 19.47 9.39
C GLU A 38 -30.22 18.27 9.66
N ASN A 39 -30.43 17.40 8.66
CA ASN A 39 -31.23 16.19 8.83
C ASN A 39 -30.55 15.17 9.75
N ILE A 40 -29.22 15.06 9.72
CA ILE A 40 -28.42 14.26 10.66
C ILE A 40 -28.64 14.75 12.09
N PHE A 41 -28.55 16.07 12.32
CA PHE A 41 -28.79 16.68 13.62
C PHE A 41 -30.21 16.36 14.14
N ASP A 42 -31.23 16.58 13.31
CA ASP A 42 -32.62 16.32 13.69
C ASP A 42 -32.85 14.83 13.97
N PHE A 43 -32.33 13.94 13.12
CA PHE A 43 -32.46 12.51 13.29
C PHE A 43 -31.72 11.99 14.53
N TYR A 44 -30.53 12.50 14.81
CA TYR A 44 -29.79 12.21 16.04
C TYR A 44 -30.61 12.61 17.27
N ASN A 45 -31.05 13.87 17.35
CA ASN A 45 -31.81 14.38 18.50
C ASN A 45 -33.14 13.64 18.71
N GLN A 46 -33.76 13.13 17.63
CA GLN A 46 -34.96 12.29 17.73
C GLN A 46 -34.70 10.90 18.32
N ASN A 47 -33.53 10.29 18.06
CA ASN A 47 -33.23 8.91 18.45
C ASN A 47 -32.39 8.80 19.73
N PHE A 48 -31.70 9.87 20.16
CA PHE A 48 -30.89 9.91 21.37
C PHE A 48 -31.39 10.96 22.39
N PRO A 49 -32.62 10.80 22.93
CA PRO A 49 -33.26 11.81 23.79
C PRO A 49 -32.55 12.06 25.12
N ASN A 50 -31.62 11.18 25.51
CA ASN A 50 -30.84 11.32 26.73
C ASN A 50 -29.55 12.14 26.53
N GLN A 51 -29.20 12.47 25.28
CA GLN A 51 -27.99 13.19 24.92
C GLN A 51 -28.24 14.09 23.70
N ILE A 52 -29.12 15.08 23.88
CA ILE A 52 -29.57 16.01 22.84
C ILE A 52 -28.50 17.09 22.61
N ILE A 53 -28.20 17.40 21.35
CA ILE A 53 -27.43 18.59 20.98
C ILE A 53 -28.37 19.81 21.03
N PRO A 54 -28.03 20.88 21.77
CA PRO A 54 -28.82 22.12 21.79
C PRO A 54 -28.98 22.75 20.40
N GLU A 55 -30.15 23.33 20.14
CA GLU A 55 -30.50 23.93 18.84
C GLU A 55 -29.56 25.07 18.44
N GLU A 56 -29.06 25.83 19.42
CA GLU A 56 -28.10 26.92 19.21
C GLU A 56 -26.76 26.46 18.62
N LEU A 57 -26.40 25.18 18.78
CA LEU A 57 -25.16 24.61 18.26
C LEU A 57 -25.29 24.10 16.82
N LYS A 58 -26.51 23.91 16.31
CA LYS A 58 -26.78 23.35 14.98
C LYS A 58 -26.05 24.11 13.88
N ASN A 59 -26.11 25.45 13.90
CA ASN A 59 -25.48 26.25 12.86
C ASN A 59 -23.96 26.10 12.80
N TYR A 60 -23.30 25.79 13.91
CA TYR A 60 -21.85 25.55 13.93
C TYR A 60 -21.50 24.23 13.25
N LEU A 61 -22.26 23.18 13.57
CA LEU A 61 -22.14 21.88 12.92
C LEU A 61 -22.32 22.00 11.40
N VAL A 62 -23.37 22.70 10.98
CA VAL A 62 -23.69 22.95 9.56
C VAL A 62 -22.61 23.82 8.89
N ASP A 63 -22.15 24.89 9.52
CA ASP A 63 -21.11 25.75 8.93
C ASP A 63 -19.75 25.03 8.81
N GLY A 64 -19.45 24.12 9.75
CA GLY A 64 -18.28 23.26 9.70
C GLY A 64 -18.32 22.30 8.52
N ALA A 65 -19.46 21.63 8.29
CA ALA A 65 -19.63 20.78 7.13
C ALA A 65 -19.40 21.58 5.83
N ARG A 66 -20.06 22.73 5.68
CA ARG A 66 -19.89 23.63 4.51
C ARG A 66 -18.44 24.06 4.24
N ARG A 67 -17.60 24.14 5.27
CA ARG A 67 -16.23 24.65 5.15
C ARG A 67 -15.20 23.58 4.82
N GLU A 68 -15.55 22.30 4.89
CA GLU A 68 -14.63 21.24 4.49
C GLU A 68 -14.36 21.22 2.97
N ASP A 69 -15.23 21.86 2.18
CA ASP A 69 -15.04 22.16 0.76
C ASP A 69 -14.04 23.30 0.47
N ASP A 70 -13.62 24.09 1.47
CA ASP A 70 -12.71 25.23 1.26
C ASP A 70 -11.42 24.76 0.53
N LEU A 71 -11.00 25.48 -0.53
CA LEU A 71 -9.77 25.14 -1.25
C LEU A 71 -8.55 25.20 -0.31
N PRO A 72 -7.60 24.24 -0.38
CA PRO A 72 -7.54 23.05 -1.24
C PRO A 72 -7.95 21.74 -0.55
N ARG A 73 -8.82 21.79 0.48
CA ARG A 73 -9.15 20.62 1.33
C ARG A 73 -9.95 19.53 0.61
N TRP A 74 -10.75 19.93 -0.38
CA TRP A 74 -11.55 19.04 -1.23
C TRP A 74 -10.78 17.88 -1.87
N MET A 75 -9.47 18.02 -2.05
CA MET A 75 -8.63 16.94 -2.58
C MET A 75 -8.69 15.67 -1.73
N ASN A 76 -9.02 15.79 -0.43
CA ASN A 76 -9.00 14.69 0.53
C ASN A 76 -10.40 14.08 0.80
N HIS A 77 -11.41 14.39 -0.03
CA HIS A 77 -12.79 13.92 0.15
C HIS A 77 -13.02 12.48 -0.34
N PHE A 78 -12.09 11.96 -1.13
CA PHE A 78 -12.20 10.64 -1.75
C PHE A 78 -11.77 9.52 -0.79
N TYR A 79 -12.51 8.42 -0.85
CA TYR A 79 -12.10 7.16 -0.28
C TYR A 79 -12.63 5.99 -1.09
N ASP A 80 -11.74 5.40 -1.89
CA ASP A 80 -11.96 4.21 -2.68
C ASP A 80 -11.71 2.96 -1.82
N PRO A 81 -12.76 2.21 -1.44
CA PRO A 81 -12.62 1.06 -0.56
C PRO A 81 -12.15 -0.20 -1.27
N VAL A 82 -12.16 -0.22 -2.62
CA VAL A 82 -11.71 -1.39 -3.41
C VAL A 82 -10.18 -1.44 -3.45
N TYR A 83 -9.56 -0.28 -3.63
CA TYR A 83 -8.10 -0.13 -3.71
C TYR A 83 -7.48 0.50 -2.46
N ASP A 84 -8.28 0.79 -1.44
CA ASP A 84 -7.89 1.45 -0.19
C ASP A 84 -7.04 2.72 -0.40
N ARG A 85 -7.57 3.67 -1.17
CA ARG A 85 -6.82 4.88 -1.59
C ARG A 85 -7.69 6.14 -1.61
N GLY A 86 -7.04 7.30 -1.59
CA GLY A 86 -7.67 8.61 -1.74
C GLY A 86 -7.79 9.00 -3.22
N LEU A 87 -7.91 10.30 -3.50
CA LEU A 87 -7.95 10.81 -4.86
C LEU A 87 -6.60 10.58 -5.56
N GLU A 88 -6.62 9.92 -6.70
CA GLU A 88 -5.50 9.85 -7.64
C GLU A 88 -5.92 10.48 -8.95
N SER A 89 -5.32 11.62 -9.27
CA SER A 89 -5.69 12.42 -10.43
C SER A 89 -4.50 13.21 -10.96
N ILE A 90 -4.55 13.55 -12.24
CA ILE A 90 -3.61 14.48 -12.90
C ILE A 90 -3.60 15.88 -12.26
N TYR A 91 -4.62 16.20 -11.45
CA TYR A 91 -4.76 17.47 -10.72
C TYR A 91 -4.13 17.44 -9.31
N GLY A 92 -3.58 16.29 -8.90
CA GLY A 92 -2.93 16.09 -7.60
C GLY A 92 -3.54 14.93 -6.81
N ASN A 93 -2.74 14.35 -5.91
CA ASN A 93 -3.16 13.23 -5.08
C ASN A 93 -3.68 13.71 -3.72
N GLY A 94 -4.78 13.11 -3.28
CA GLY A 94 -5.42 13.37 -2.01
C GLY A 94 -5.22 12.23 -1.01
N TYR A 95 -5.26 12.57 0.27
CA TYR A 95 -5.34 11.57 1.33
C TYR A 95 -6.71 10.88 1.34
N ARG A 96 -6.76 9.66 1.88
CA ARG A 96 -8.02 8.96 2.16
C ARG A 96 -8.84 9.78 3.16
N SER A 97 -10.11 10.03 2.86
CA SER A 97 -10.98 10.83 3.73
C SER A 97 -11.03 10.30 5.19
N LYS A 98 -11.04 8.97 5.37
CA LYS A 98 -10.99 8.33 6.70
C LYS A 98 -9.72 8.63 7.51
N GLU A 99 -8.59 8.86 6.85
CA GLU A 99 -7.31 9.21 7.50
C GLU A 99 -7.18 10.70 7.69
N TRP A 100 -7.61 11.47 6.69
CA TRP A 100 -7.70 12.91 6.74
C TRP A 100 -8.52 13.39 7.95
N ALA A 101 -9.60 12.68 8.28
CA ALA A 101 -10.45 12.95 9.44
C ALA A 101 -9.73 12.89 10.81
N VAL A 102 -8.56 12.24 10.91
CA VAL A 102 -7.88 11.97 12.20
C VAL A 102 -6.42 12.46 12.26
N ASP A 103 -5.82 12.82 11.12
CA ASP A 103 -4.39 13.12 11.02
C ASP A 103 -4.11 14.63 11.01
N ALA A 104 -3.76 15.17 12.17
CA ALA A 104 -3.54 16.61 12.35
C ALA A 104 -2.26 17.09 11.64
N ASP A 105 -1.25 16.23 11.50
CA ASP A 105 0.01 16.60 10.85
C ASP A 105 -0.22 16.81 9.35
N LYS A 106 -0.98 15.91 8.72
CA LYS A 106 -1.42 16.07 7.32
C LYS A 106 -2.28 17.31 7.13
N GLN A 107 -3.22 17.58 8.05
CA GLN A 107 -4.04 18.79 7.98
C GLN A 107 -3.22 20.08 8.15
N ASN A 108 -2.07 20.03 8.82
CA ASN A 108 -1.18 21.17 9.05
C ASN A 108 -0.10 21.39 7.98
N GLU A 109 -0.10 20.61 6.91
CA GLU A 109 0.84 20.81 5.80
C GLU A 109 0.71 22.21 5.17
N PRO A 110 1.82 22.83 4.72
CA PRO A 110 1.81 24.19 4.18
C PRO A 110 0.80 24.45 3.06
N LYS A 111 0.50 23.42 2.23
CA LYS A 111 -0.43 23.52 1.12
C LYS A 111 -1.88 23.77 1.54
N TYR A 112 -2.28 23.34 2.75
CA TYR A 112 -3.65 23.53 3.26
C TYR A 112 -3.84 24.83 4.05
N LYS A 113 -2.78 25.63 4.26
CA LYS A 113 -2.85 26.90 4.99
C LYS A 113 -3.37 28.08 4.16
N ILE A 114 -3.63 27.87 2.87
CA ILE A 114 -4.11 28.90 1.94
C ILE A 114 -5.61 28.65 1.69
N THR A 115 -6.49 29.31 2.43
CA THR A 115 -7.95 29.13 2.29
C THR A 115 -8.60 30.28 1.52
N THR A 116 -9.31 30.00 0.44
CA THR A 116 -10.37 30.87 -0.08
C THR A 116 -11.70 30.41 0.53
N ALA A 117 -12.17 31.13 1.54
CA ALA A 117 -13.33 30.73 2.31
C ALA A 117 -14.65 30.91 1.55
N PHE A 118 -15.53 29.91 1.61
CA PHE A 118 -16.95 30.10 1.30
C PHE A 118 -17.64 31.01 2.34
N ALA A 119 -18.77 31.60 1.95
CA ALA A 119 -19.53 32.50 2.83
C ALA A 119 -20.16 31.73 4.00
N SER A 120 -19.70 32.00 5.22
CA SER A 120 -20.23 31.39 6.46
C SER A 120 -21.71 31.74 6.67
N ILE A 121 -22.50 30.77 7.16
CA ILE A 121 -23.90 30.99 7.57
C ILE A 121 -24.01 31.56 9.00
N LEU A 122 -22.92 31.56 9.75
CA LEU A 122 -22.89 32.06 11.12
C LEU A 122 -23.05 33.57 11.13
N ASN A 123 -23.79 34.10 12.10
CA ASN A 123 -23.86 35.55 12.31
C ASN A 123 -22.58 36.08 12.99
N ALA A 124 -22.38 37.39 13.02
CA ALA A 124 -21.16 38.00 13.56
C ALA A 124 -20.85 37.64 15.03
N VAL A 125 -21.86 37.33 15.85
CA VAL A 125 -21.67 36.90 17.24
C VAL A 125 -21.18 35.45 17.27
N GLN A 126 -21.79 34.58 16.46
CA GLN A 126 -21.40 33.18 16.32
C GLN A 126 -20.00 33.05 15.71
N GLN A 127 -19.67 33.82 14.67
CA GLN A 127 -18.32 33.85 14.11
C GLN A 127 -17.28 34.32 15.14
N LYS A 128 -17.63 35.30 15.98
CA LYS A 128 -16.75 35.76 17.06
C LYS A 128 -16.46 34.66 18.09
N SER A 129 -17.41 33.76 18.32
CA SER A 129 -17.27 32.66 19.27
C SER A 129 -16.26 31.58 18.81
N LEU A 130 -16.09 31.42 17.49
CA LEU A 130 -15.08 30.52 16.91
C LEU A 130 -13.63 31.03 17.04
N GLY A 131 -13.41 32.30 17.37
CA GLY A 131 -12.06 32.85 17.61
C GLY A 131 -11.12 32.74 16.39
N ALA A 132 -9.84 32.40 16.61
CA ALA A 132 -8.79 32.31 15.58
C ALA A 132 -8.82 31.01 14.74
N LEU A 133 -9.84 30.16 14.87
CA LEU A 133 -10.01 28.96 14.02
C LEU A 133 -10.04 29.31 12.52
N THR A 134 -10.30 30.55 12.16
CA THR A 134 -10.25 31.04 10.78
C THR A 134 -8.86 31.01 10.14
N THR A 135 -7.80 30.70 10.91
CA THR A 135 -6.40 30.59 10.43
C THR A 135 -5.73 29.25 10.81
N GLU A 136 -6.43 28.35 11.51
CA GLU A 136 -5.96 26.99 11.80
C GLU A 136 -6.39 26.03 10.68
N THR A 137 -5.70 24.90 10.54
CA THR A 137 -6.05 23.88 9.53
C THR A 137 -6.38 22.51 10.13
N ASP A 138 -6.18 22.31 11.45
CA ASP A 138 -6.51 21.08 12.19
C ASP A 138 -7.99 21.05 12.59
N PHE A 139 -8.79 20.34 11.80
CA PHE A 139 -10.20 20.05 12.05
C PHE A 139 -10.43 18.56 12.32
N THR A 140 -9.47 17.89 12.98
CA THR A 140 -9.54 16.43 13.21
C THR A 140 -10.56 16.02 14.28
N TRP A 141 -10.95 14.74 14.23
CA TRP A 141 -11.82 14.10 15.22
C TRP A 141 -11.36 14.31 16.67
N ARG A 142 -10.04 14.12 16.92
CA ARG A 142 -9.45 14.30 18.24
C ARG A 142 -9.55 15.75 18.72
N ARG A 143 -9.39 16.71 17.80
CA ARG A 143 -9.48 18.14 18.08
C ARG A 143 -10.91 18.57 18.41
N ALA A 144 -11.91 17.99 17.74
CA ALA A 144 -13.32 18.18 18.09
C ALA A 144 -13.62 17.71 19.53
N ILE A 145 -13.17 16.50 19.90
CA ILE A 145 -13.34 15.96 21.26
C ILE A 145 -12.65 16.86 22.28
N TYR A 146 -11.43 17.32 21.97
CA TYR A 146 -10.68 18.23 22.84
C TYR A 146 -11.46 19.50 23.18
N PHE A 147 -12.04 20.18 22.20
CA PHE A 147 -12.81 21.41 22.47
C PHE A 147 -14.04 21.12 23.33
N TYR A 148 -14.73 20.01 23.07
CA TYR A 148 -15.93 19.65 23.82
C TYR A 148 -15.61 19.33 25.29
N VAL A 149 -14.59 18.52 25.54
CA VAL A 149 -14.12 18.18 26.91
C VAL A 149 -13.71 19.43 27.69
N ASN A 150 -13.23 20.47 27.00
CA ASN A 150 -12.84 21.74 27.59
C ASN A 150 -13.99 22.77 27.70
N GLY A 151 -15.22 22.39 27.35
CA GLY A 151 -16.40 23.25 27.45
C GLY A 151 -16.56 24.27 26.33
N ASP A 152 -15.81 24.12 25.24
CA ASP A 152 -15.92 24.95 24.03
C ASP A 152 -16.77 24.21 22.97
N GLU A 153 -18.06 24.08 23.28
CA GLU A 153 -19.01 23.26 22.50
C GLU A 153 -19.23 23.81 21.10
N GLU A 154 -19.17 25.13 20.91
CA GLU A 154 -19.32 25.80 19.60
C GLU A 154 -18.20 25.37 18.63
N LYS A 155 -16.94 25.40 19.08
CA LYS A 155 -15.80 24.92 18.27
C LYS A 155 -15.85 23.42 18.04
N ALA A 156 -16.23 22.66 19.07
CA ALA A 156 -16.35 21.21 18.93
C ALA A 156 -17.37 20.82 17.85
N MET A 157 -18.53 21.47 17.83
CA MET A 157 -19.57 21.23 16.83
C MET A 157 -19.12 21.69 15.44
N PHE A 158 -18.45 22.83 15.35
CA PHE A 158 -17.84 23.27 14.10
C PHE A 158 -16.85 22.24 13.54
N LEU A 159 -15.93 21.71 14.35
CA LEU A 159 -14.99 20.67 13.91
C LEU A 159 -15.68 19.34 13.59
N LEU A 160 -16.70 18.95 14.37
CA LEU A 160 -17.47 17.75 14.09
C LEU A 160 -18.19 17.84 12.73
N GLY A 161 -18.59 19.05 12.31
CA GLY A 161 -19.15 19.32 10.99
C GLY A 161 -18.22 18.90 9.85
N HIS A 162 -16.93 19.21 9.95
CA HIS A 162 -15.93 18.76 8.98
C HIS A 162 -15.84 17.23 8.88
N ILE A 163 -16.02 16.52 10.00
CA ILE A 163 -16.00 15.05 10.01
C ILE A 163 -17.27 14.46 9.38
N LEU A 164 -18.42 15.08 9.64
CA LEU A 164 -19.69 14.67 9.02
C LEU A 164 -19.66 14.87 7.51
N HIS A 165 -19.12 15.99 7.02
CA HIS A 165 -18.91 16.24 5.59
C HIS A 165 -18.17 15.07 4.91
N LEU A 166 -17.02 14.66 5.47
CA LEU A 166 -16.24 13.57 4.89
C LEU A 166 -17.00 12.22 4.92
N ASN A 167 -17.88 12.00 5.91
CA ASN A 167 -18.74 10.82 5.94
C ASN A 167 -19.89 10.90 4.93
N GLU A 168 -20.42 12.09 4.69
CA GLU A 168 -21.40 12.37 3.64
C GLU A 168 -20.79 12.08 2.25
N ASP A 169 -19.54 12.50 2.01
CA ASP A 169 -18.81 12.21 0.77
C ASP A 169 -18.54 10.72 0.54
N ALA A 170 -18.37 9.94 1.61
CA ALA A 170 -18.28 8.47 1.49
C ALA A 170 -19.57 7.84 0.92
N SER A 171 -20.69 8.57 0.85
CA SER A 171 -21.91 8.11 0.20
C SER A 171 -21.97 8.44 -1.30
N VAL A 172 -21.07 9.29 -1.81
CA VAL A 172 -21.04 9.70 -3.22
C VAL A 172 -20.35 8.60 -4.07
N PRO A 173 -21.04 8.02 -5.08
CA PRO A 173 -20.47 6.94 -5.89
C PRO A 173 -19.14 7.34 -6.56
N ASP A 174 -19.05 8.57 -7.06
CA ASP A 174 -17.87 9.14 -7.73
C ASP A 174 -16.66 9.19 -6.76
N HIS A 175 -16.88 9.62 -5.52
CA HIS A 175 -15.83 9.72 -4.48
C HIS A 175 -15.33 8.37 -3.96
N THR A 176 -16.16 7.34 -4.07
CA THR A 176 -15.82 5.96 -3.67
C THR A 176 -15.26 5.13 -4.81
N ARG A 177 -15.24 5.67 -6.03
CA ARG A 177 -14.75 5.01 -7.24
C ARG A 177 -13.63 5.80 -7.93
N ASN A 178 -12.98 6.71 -7.20
CA ASN A 178 -11.90 7.56 -7.72
C ASN A 178 -12.23 8.17 -9.09
N ASP A 179 -13.46 8.66 -9.24
CA ASP A 179 -14.02 9.19 -10.49
C ASP A 179 -13.96 10.72 -10.44
N ALA A 180 -12.78 11.27 -10.68
CA ALA A 180 -12.55 12.70 -10.56
C ALA A 180 -13.16 13.47 -11.75
N HIS A 181 -14.04 14.44 -11.48
CA HIS A 181 -14.67 15.27 -12.51
C HIS A 181 -14.37 16.77 -12.32
N PRO A 182 -13.64 17.43 -13.23
CA PRO A 182 -13.15 18.79 -13.05
C PRO A 182 -14.22 19.91 -13.12
N GLY A 183 -15.52 19.59 -13.16
CA GLY A 183 -16.60 20.58 -13.07
C GLY A 183 -16.79 21.47 -14.31
N TRP A 184 -16.07 21.22 -15.40
CA TRP A 184 -16.17 21.92 -16.68
C TRP A 184 -16.38 20.94 -17.84
N GLY A 185 -17.35 21.18 -18.74
CA GLY A 185 -17.57 20.38 -19.95
C GLY A 185 -18.56 19.22 -19.77
N GLU A 186 -18.32 18.12 -20.49
CA GLU A 186 -19.15 16.88 -20.42
C GLU A 186 -18.77 15.97 -19.21
N ASP A 187 -17.67 16.30 -18.51
CA ASP A 187 -17.16 15.60 -17.32
C ASP A 187 -17.70 16.23 -16.03
N TYR A 188 -18.90 15.79 -15.64
CA TYR A 188 -19.57 16.13 -14.39
C TYR A 188 -20.14 14.87 -13.73
N SER A 189 -20.28 14.88 -12.39
CA SER A 189 -21.05 13.87 -11.64
C SER A 189 -22.56 14.08 -11.82
N PRO A 190 -23.28 13.15 -12.46
CA PRO A 190 -24.73 13.26 -12.61
C PRO A 190 -25.44 13.24 -11.27
N TYR A 191 -24.92 12.45 -10.33
CA TYR A 191 -25.50 12.28 -9.00
C TYR A 191 -25.44 13.57 -8.18
N GLU A 192 -24.30 14.23 -8.12
CA GLU A 192 -24.14 15.48 -7.37
C GLU A 192 -24.89 16.64 -8.04
N ASN A 193 -24.97 16.63 -9.37
CA ASN A 193 -25.81 17.58 -10.11
C ASN A 193 -27.31 17.41 -9.84
N TYR A 194 -27.77 16.19 -9.57
CA TYR A 194 -29.13 15.94 -9.13
C TYR A 194 -29.32 16.39 -7.67
N ALA A 195 -28.41 15.99 -6.79
CA ALA A 195 -28.46 16.29 -5.37
C ALA A 195 -28.44 17.81 -5.05
N LYS A 196 -27.69 18.60 -5.83
CA LYS A 196 -27.56 20.05 -5.63
C LYS A 196 -28.78 20.89 -6.02
N GLN A 197 -29.87 20.28 -6.49
CA GLN A 197 -31.10 20.99 -6.84
C GLN A 197 -31.84 21.41 -5.56
N PRO A 198 -32.22 22.68 -5.37
CA PRO A 198 -32.91 23.14 -4.16
C PRO A 198 -34.15 22.34 -3.78
N GLU A 199 -34.94 21.90 -4.75
CA GLU A 199 -36.11 21.05 -4.55
C GLU A 199 -35.77 19.63 -4.04
N VAL A 200 -34.55 19.14 -4.30
CA VAL A 200 -34.08 17.81 -3.91
C VAL A 200 -33.50 17.84 -2.50
N TYR A 201 -32.55 18.74 -2.22
CA TYR A 201 -31.91 18.77 -0.89
C TYR A 201 -32.77 19.46 0.19
N ASN A 202 -33.68 20.38 -0.16
CA ASN A 202 -34.65 20.93 0.81
C ASN A 202 -35.87 20.03 1.02
N ALA A 203 -35.93 18.86 0.39
CA ALA A 203 -36.99 17.89 0.66
C ALA A 203 -36.87 17.35 2.10
N ASP A 204 -37.97 16.82 2.62
CA ASP A 204 -37.98 16.14 3.92
C ASP A 204 -37.28 14.77 3.80
N LEU A 205 -35.94 14.77 3.95
CA LEU A 205 -35.09 13.60 3.75
C LEU A 205 -35.32 12.52 4.82
N LEU A 206 -35.83 12.88 6.00
CA LEU A 206 -36.19 11.92 7.04
C LEU A 206 -37.25 10.91 6.56
N LYS A 207 -38.08 11.26 5.58
CA LYS A 207 -39.03 10.32 4.96
C LYS A 207 -38.32 9.15 4.26
N ASN A 208 -37.12 9.36 3.72
CA ASN A 208 -36.35 8.32 3.04
C ASN A 208 -35.93 7.21 4.03
N LEU A 209 -35.83 7.52 5.31
CA LEU A 209 -35.45 6.57 6.35
C LEU A 209 -36.53 5.49 6.61
N GLN A 210 -37.80 5.72 6.27
CA GLN A 210 -38.91 4.78 6.46
C GLN A 210 -38.94 4.11 7.85
N ASN A 211 -38.80 4.89 8.93
CA ASN A 211 -38.73 4.45 10.34
C ASN A 211 -37.46 3.67 10.76
N ARG A 212 -36.41 3.65 9.93
CA ARG A 212 -35.13 3.03 10.31
C ARG A 212 -34.42 3.82 11.42
N GLN A 213 -33.49 3.16 12.09
CA GLN A 213 -32.73 3.67 13.23
C GLN A 213 -31.32 4.12 12.81
N PRO A 214 -30.62 4.94 13.62
CA PRO A 214 -29.21 5.25 13.43
C PRO A 214 -28.33 3.99 13.37
N ILE A 215 -27.26 4.04 12.59
CA ILE A 215 -26.26 2.95 12.54
C ILE A 215 -25.23 3.19 13.64
N ILE A 216 -25.03 2.21 14.52
CA ILE A 216 -24.09 2.29 15.64
C ILE A 216 -22.90 1.38 15.37
N LEU A 217 -21.71 1.97 15.24
CA LEU A 217 -20.44 1.30 15.04
C LEU A 217 -19.43 1.80 16.09
N SER A 218 -18.48 0.95 16.46
CA SER A 218 -17.58 1.20 17.60
C SER A 218 -16.38 2.10 17.30
N GLU A 219 -16.08 2.39 16.04
CA GLU A 219 -14.90 3.16 15.63
C GLU A 219 -15.22 4.06 14.43
N LEU A 220 -14.63 5.25 14.39
CA LEU A 220 -14.91 6.25 13.35
C LEU A 220 -14.64 5.71 11.93
N LYS A 221 -13.49 5.04 11.71
CA LYS A 221 -13.14 4.46 10.40
C LYS A 221 -14.18 3.48 9.87
N ASN A 222 -14.94 2.81 10.75
CA ASN A 222 -15.96 1.85 10.33
C ASN A 222 -17.16 2.56 9.70
N TYR A 223 -17.48 3.79 10.13
CA TYR A 223 -18.48 4.61 9.47
C TYR A 223 -18.09 4.99 8.04
N PHE A 224 -16.83 5.34 7.81
CA PHE A 224 -16.31 5.58 6.46
C PHE A 224 -16.34 4.31 5.61
N ASN A 225 -15.88 3.19 6.17
CA ASN A 225 -15.84 1.91 5.47
C ASN A 225 -17.23 1.40 5.08
N ASP A 226 -18.22 1.44 5.98
CA ASP A 226 -19.55 0.88 5.70
C ASP A 226 -20.25 1.68 4.59
N VAL A 227 -20.24 3.02 4.69
CA VAL A 227 -20.88 3.89 3.69
C VAL A 227 -20.16 3.82 2.35
N ALA A 228 -18.82 3.87 2.33
CA ALA A 228 -18.04 3.79 1.09
C ALA A 228 -18.24 2.45 0.39
N ASN A 229 -18.19 1.34 1.12
CA ASN A 229 -18.46 0.02 0.55
C ASN A 229 -19.88 -0.11 0.03
N TYR A 230 -20.86 0.44 0.76
CA TYR A 230 -22.25 0.42 0.32
C TYR A 230 -22.44 1.21 -0.98
N SER A 231 -21.89 2.43 -1.05
CA SER A 231 -21.98 3.28 -2.23
C SER A 231 -21.28 2.62 -3.43
N ASN A 232 -20.03 2.19 -3.25
CA ASN A 232 -19.24 1.54 -4.30
C ASN A 232 -19.93 0.27 -4.83
N ASN A 233 -20.41 -0.63 -3.97
CA ASN A 233 -20.94 -1.93 -4.41
C ASN A 233 -22.34 -1.89 -5.05
N ASN A 234 -23.11 -0.82 -4.85
CA ASN A 234 -24.53 -0.78 -5.21
C ASN A 234 -24.90 0.29 -6.25
N PHE A 235 -23.99 1.20 -6.58
CA PHE A 235 -24.26 2.32 -7.48
C PHE A 235 -23.12 2.51 -8.48
N TYR A 236 -23.46 2.94 -9.69
CA TYR A 236 -22.49 3.33 -10.70
C TYR A 236 -22.06 4.79 -10.50
N SER A 237 -20.81 5.10 -10.84
CA SER A 237 -20.38 6.48 -11.14
C SER A 237 -20.19 6.61 -12.66
N LYS A 238 -20.41 7.80 -13.22
CA LYS A 238 -20.49 7.98 -14.69
C LYS A 238 -19.21 7.54 -15.40
N GLY A 239 -18.05 7.92 -14.88
CA GLY A 239 -16.75 7.62 -15.46
C GLY A 239 -16.31 6.18 -15.24
N THR A 240 -17.02 5.38 -14.44
CA THR A 240 -16.68 3.97 -14.18
C THR A 240 -17.59 2.94 -14.83
N ILE A 241 -18.66 3.38 -15.50
CA ILE A 241 -19.54 2.47 -16.26
C ILE A 241 -18.75 1.85 -17.42
N GLY A 242 -18.69 0.51 -17.46
CA GLY A 242 -17.98 -0.23 -18.50
C GLY A 242 -16.45 -0.27 -18.32
N LEU A 243 -15.91 0.33 -17.25
CA LEU A 243 -14.53 0.13 -16.85
C LEU A 243 -14.43 -1.13 -15.97
N GLY A 244 -13.62 -2.10 -16.37
CA GLY A 244 -13.36 -3.31 -15.58
C GLY A 244 -12.66 -3.07 -14.23
N LYS A 245 -12.32 -1.82 -13.92
CA LYS A 245 -11.63 -1.40 -12.68
C LYS A 245 -12.49 -1.60 -11.43
N TYR A 246 -13.81 -1.53 -11.54
CA TYR A 246 -14.71 -1.74 -10.41
C TYR A 246 -15.73 -2.81 -10.74
N LYS A 247 -16.08 -3.62 -9.73
CA LYS A 247 -17.19 -4.55 -9.85
C LYS A 247 -18.45 -3.78 -10.25
N SER A 248 -19.08 -4.21 -11.34
CA SER A 248 -20.33 -3.62 -11.81
C SER A 248 -21.45 -3.97 -10.83
N PRO A 249 -22.26 -3.01 -10.39
CA PRO A 249 -23.50 -3.30 -9.71
C PRO A 249 -24.43 -4.02 -10.70
N ASP A 250 -24.44 -5.35 -10.65
CA ASP A 250 -25.31 -6.15 -11.51
C ASP A 250 -26.78 -5.92 -11.15
N PRO A 251 -27.70 -5.77 -12.13
CA PRO A 251 -29.13 -5.70 -11.89
C PRO A 251 -29.76 -7.10 -11.78
N GLU A 252 -30.83 -7.19 -10.99
CA GLU A 252 -31.59 -8.40 -10.76
C GLU A 252 -32.52 -8.70 -11.95
N TYR A 253 -33.11 -7.67 -12.54
CA TYR A 253 -33.94 -7.77 -13.74
C TYR A 253 -34.11 -6.41 -14.43
N PHE A 254 -34.75 -6.42 -15.59
CA PHE A 254 -35.06 -5.23 -16.37
C PHE A 254 -36.57 -4.99 -16.44
N VAL A 255 -36.98 -3.73 -16.34
CA VAL A 255 -38.38 -3.30 -16.45
C VAL A 255 -38.54 -2.29 -17.57
N LEU A 256 -39.44 -2.60 -18.50
CA LEU A 256 -39.87 -1.64 -19.51
C LEU A 256 -40.91 -0.69 -18.90
N ASP A 257 -40.57 0.59 -18.81
CA ASP A 257 -41.48 1.64 -18.36
C ASP A 257 -41.51 2.78 -19.40
N GLY A 258 -42.64 2.88 -20.10
CA GLY A 258 -42.78 3.77 -21.25
C GLY A 258 -41.87 3.39 -22.42
N LYS A 259 -40.95 4.29 -22.78
CA LYS A 259 -39.96 4.11 -23.87
C LYS A 259 -38.57 3.68 -23.39
N TYR A 260 -38.38 3.53 -22.07
CA TYR A 260 -37.10 3.21 -21.46
C TYR A 260 -37.15 1.80 -20.85
N GLU A 261 -36.01 1.12 -20.89
CA GLU A 261 -35.79 -0.12 -20.17
C GLU A 261 -34.89 0.20 -18.97
N PHE A 262 -35.40 0.01 -17.75
CA PHE A 262 -34.66 0.26 -16.52
C PHE A 262 -34.07 -1.04 -15.99
N ALA A 263 -32.78 -0.99 -15.64
CA ALA A 263 -32.13 -2.01 -14.84
C ALA A 263 -32.56 -1.82 -13.38
N ILE A 264 -33.15 -2.85 -12.77
CA ILE A 264 -33.66 -2.81 -11.40
C ILE A 264 -32.74 -3.59 -10.49
N ARG A 265 -32.50 -3.02 -9.30
CA ARG A 265 -31.80 -3.71 -8.21
C ARG A 265 -32.58 -3.68 -6.92
N ILE A 266 -32.32 -4.64 -6.04
CA ILE A 266 -33.03 -4.81 -4.78
C ILE A 266 -32.07 -4.57 -3.63
N ASP A 267 -32.27 -3.48 -2.90
CA ASP A 267 -31.64 -3.32 -1.60
C ASP A 267 -32.44 -4.07 -0.54
N LYS A 268 -31.75 -4.85 0.30
CA LYS A 268 -32.36 -5.65 1.38
C LYS A 268 -33.23 -4.81 2.32
N ASN A 269 -32.85 -3.56 2.56
CA ASN A 269 -33.54 -2.68 3.48
C ASN A 269 -34.48 -1.74 2.74
N PHE A 270 -34.10 -1.18 1.60
CA PHE A 270 -34.81 -0.11 0.87
C PHE A 270 -35.69 -0.60 -0.28
N GLY A 271 -35.69 -1.90 -0.57
CA GLY A 271 -36.49 -2.53 -1.62
C GLY A 271 -35.92 -2.28 -3.02
N GLU A 272 -36.79 -2.46 -4.02
CA GLU A 272 -36.45 -2.20 -5.43
C GLU A 272 -36.06 -0.75 -5.67
N TYR A 273 -35.07 -0.55 -6.53
CA TYR A 273 -34.65 0.77 -7.02
C TYR A 273 -34.11 0.68 -8.45
N LYS A 274 -34.26 1.77 -9.20
CA LYS A 274 -33.73 1.92 -10.56
C LYS A 274 -32.22 2.13 -10.48
N LEU A 275 -31.46 1.17 -11.00
CA LEU A 275 -30.00 1.16 -10.95
C LEU A 275 -29.39 1.90 -12.15
N ALA A 276 -29.94 1.68 -13.34
CA ALA A 276 -29.50 2.31 -14.58
C ALA A 276 -30.62 2.27 -15.63
N LEU A 277 -30.45 3.01 -16.71
CA LEU A 277 -31.36 3.00 -17.87
C LEU A 277 -30.63 2.51 -19.13
N GLN A 278 -31.37 1.83 -19.99
CA GLN A 278 -30.94 1.33 -21.29
C GLN A 278 -31.80 1.98 -22.39
N GLU A 279 -31.14 2.62 -23.37
CA GLU A 279 -31.82 3.12 -24.57
C GLU A 279 -31.98 1.99 -25.60
N PRO A 280 -33.21 1.71 -26.11
CA PRO A 280 -33.40 0.69 -27.12
C PRO A 280 -32.80 1.12 -28.46
N SER A 281 -31.82 0.37 -28.97
CA SER A 281 -31.26 0.59 -30.30
C SER A 281 -32.28 0.16 -31.37
N ALA A 282 -32.68 1.11 -32.22
CA ALA A 282 -33.45 0.80 -33.41
C ALA A 282 -32.53 0.06 -34.40
N PHE A 283 -32.69 -1.26 -34.48
CA PHE A 283 -32.11 -2.26 -35.41
C PHE A 283 -31.13 -3.29 -34.77
N SER A 284 -31.63 -4.53 -34.68
CA SER A 284 -30.92 -5.82 -34.56
C SER A 284 -30.34 -6.20 -33.18
N HIS A 285 -30.69 -7.42 -32.75
CA HIS A 285 -30.33 -8.05 -31.47
C HIS A 285 -28.85 -8.48 -31.34
N ILE A 286 -27.87 -7.75 -31.90
CA ILE A 286 -26.43 -8.12 -31.85
C ILE A 286 -25.50 -6.90 -31.60
N VAL A 287 -25.98 -5.81 -31.01
CA VAL A 287 -25.10 -4.66 -30.67
C VAL A 287 -25.32 -4.24 -29.22
N SER A 288 -24.23 -4.12 -28.47
CA SER A 288 -24.18 -3.76 -27.05
C SER A 288 -25.08 -2.57 -26.73
N SER A 289 -26.04 -2.77 -25.84
CA SER A 289 -26.82 -1.69 -25.27
C SER A 289 -25.95 -0.83 -24.35
N LYS A 290 -26.05 0.50 -24.46
CA LYS A 290 -25.30 1.43 -23.60
C LYS A 290 -26.04 1.57 -22.27
N ILE A 291 -25.40 1.17 -21.16
CA ILE A 291 -25.87 1.44 -19.80
C ILE A 291 -25.61 2.91 -19.49
N LEU A 292 -26.64 3.61 -18.98
CA LEU A 292 -26.55 5.01 -18.62
C LEU A 292 -27.15 5.23 -17.23
N ILE A 293 -26.58 6.15 -16.46
CA ILE A 293 -27.21 6.71 -15.24
C ILE A 293 -27.77 8.12 -15.47
N GLU A 294 -27.55 8.65 -16.68
CA GLU A 294 -28.08 9.92 -17.17
C GLU A 294 -28.75 9.72 -18.54
N GLY A 295 -29.83 10.43 -18.81
CA GLY A 295 -30.54 10.36 -20.09
C GLY A 295 -31.23 11.68 -20.39
N THR A 296 -32.13 11.74 -21.38
CA THR A 296 -33.06 12.88 -21.47
C THR A 296 -33.72 13.10 -20.11
N LYS A 297 -33.89 14.35 -19.65
CA LYS A 297 -34.34 14.72 -18.28
C LYS A 297 -35.30 13.72 -17.61
N GLU A 298 -36.32 13.24 -18.31
CA GLU A 298 -37.32 12.30 -17.76
C GLU A 298 -36.79 10.92 -17.32
N GLY A 299 -35.79 10.33 -18.00
CA GLY A 299 -35.34 8.96 -17.73
C GLY A 299 -34.17 8.87 -16.74
N GLY A 300 -33.19 9.75 -16.87
CA GLY A 300 -32.02 9.80 -15.97
C GLY A 300 -32.38 10.25 -14.56
N ASP A 301 -33.26 11.25 -14.43
CA ASP A 301 -33.67 11.77 -13.12
C ASP A 301 -34.35 10.70 -12.26
N GLU A 302 -35.03 9.72 -12.86
CA GLU A 302 -35.67 8.62 -12.12
C GLU A 302 -34.65 7.65 -11.49
N VAL A 303 -33.50 7.42 -12.15
CA VAL A 303 -32.38 6.64 -11.59
C VAL A 303 -31.74 7.43 -10.45
N LEU A 304 -31.40 8.70 -10.69
CA LEU A 304 -30.72 9.56 -9.72
C LEU A 304 -31.58 9.87 -8.49
N LYS A 305 -32.90 9.93 -8.66
CA LYS A 305 -33.87 10.03 -7.56
C LYS A 305 -33.82 8.82 -6.63
N ASP A 306 -33.70 7.62 -7.18
CA ASP A 306 -33.57 6.40 -6.39
C ASP A 306 -32.19 6.33 -5.72
N TYR A 307 -31.12 6.73 -6.41
CA TYR A 307 -29.79 6.89 -5.80
C TYR A 307 -29.86 7.85 -4.60
N TRP A 308 -30.45 9.03 -4.79
CA TRP A 308 -30.60 10.03 -3.72
C TRP A 308 -31.41 9.50 -2.55
N ARG A 309 -32.52 8.80 -2.80
CA ARG A 309 -33.35 8.18 -1.76
C ARG A 309 -32.55 7.24 -0.85
N LEU A 310 -31.71 6.38 -1.42
CA LEU A 310 -30.94 5.38 -0.66
C LEU A 310 -29.71 6.01 0.01
N LEU A 311 -28.93 6.78 -0.74
CA LEU A 311 -27.65 7.32 -0.27
C LEU A 311 -27.84 8.45 0.76
N SER A 312 -28.83 9.33 0.60
CA SER A 312 -29.15 10.33 1.63
C SER A 312 -29.61 9.68 2.93
N ALA A 313 -30.42 8.62 2.86
CA ALA A 313 -30.84 7.87 4.04
C ALA A 313 -29.66 7.20 4.74
N LYS A 314 -28.75 6.57 3.98
CA LYS A 314 -27.52 5.97 4.52
C LYS A 314 -26.61 7.02 5.17
N SER A 315 -26.40 8.15 4.51
CA SER A 315 -25.65 9.28 5.05
C SER A 315 -26.24 9.76 6.38
N ILE A 316 -27.56 9.98 6.45
CA ILE A 316 -28.24 10.40 7.69
C ILE A 316 -28.11 9.38 8.82
N GLN A 317 -28.28 8.07 8.52
CA GLN A 317 -28.15 7.02 9.52
C GLN A 317 -26.73 6.92 10.10
N HIS A 318 -25.70 7.08 9.26
CA HIS A 318 -24.30 6.99 9.66
C HIS A 318 -23.84 8.26 10.36
N GLY A 319 -24.19 9.45 9.85
CA GLY A 319 -23.89 10.73 10.49
C GLY A 319 -24.45 10.80 11.91
N ALA A 320 -25.69 10.35 12.14
CA ALA A 320 -26.25 10.28 13.50
C ALA A 320 -25.48 9.29 14.40
N GLY A 321 -24.98 8.20 13.83
CA GLY A 321 -24.08 7.28 14.52
C GLY A 321 -22.72 7.89 14.86
N VAL A 322 -22.12 8.65 13.93
CA VAL A 322 -20.87 9.40 14.15
C VAL A 322 -21.05 10.38 15.31
N ILE A 323 -22.16 11.11 15.37
CA ILE A 323 -22.46 12.00 16.51
C ILE A 323 -22.57 11.20 17.82
N ASN A 324 -23.26 10.05 17.83
CA ASN A 324 -23.35 9.20 19.03
C ASN A 324 -21.95 8.73 19.48
N LEU A 325 -21.11 8.25 18.55
CA LEU A 325 -19.74 7.83 18.84
C LEU A 325 -18.90 9.00 19.38
N PHE A 326 -19.04 10.20 18.81
CA PHE A 326 -18.36 11.40 19.28
C PHE A 326 -18.60 11.62 20.77
N PHE A 327 -19.87 11.53 21.18
CA PHE A 327 -20.24 11.71 22.57
C PHE A 327 -19.78 10.58 23.50
N GLU A 328 -19.81 9.33 23.04
CA GLU A 328 -19.22 8.21 23.76
C GLU A 328 -17.72 8.41 24.01
N GLU A 329 -16.99 8.86 22.99
CA GLU A 329 -15.56 9.16 23.07
C GLU A 329 -15.25 10.39 23.94
N VAL A 330 -16.11 11.41 23.92
CA VAL A 330 -16.04 12.56 24.86
C VAL A 330 -16.15 12.09 26.30
N GLU A 331 -17.11 11.21 26.62
CA GLU A 331 -17.27 10.70 27.98
C GLU A 331 -16.09 9.83 28.40
N LYS A 332 -15.51 9.04 27.49
CA LYS A 332 -14.24 8.34 27.74
C LYS A 332 -13.11 9.32 28.03
N ALA A 333 -12.95 10.35 27.20
CA ALA A 333 -11.90 11.35 27.32
C ALA A 333 -12.00 12.20 28.60
N LYS A 334 -13.21 12.53 29.07
CA LYS A 334 -13.44 13.19 30.37
C LYS A 334 -12.94 12.36 31.55
N ASN A 335 -12.94 11.04 31.41
CA ASN A 335 -12.56 10.08 32.44
C ASN A 335 -11.12 9.55 32.27
N ASP A 336 -10.38 10.01 31.26
CA ASP A 336 -8.99 9.62 30.99
C ASP A 336 -8.00 10.64 31.62
N PRO A 337 -7.21 10.23 32.63
CA PRO A 337 -6.22 11.10 33.26
C PRO A 337 -5.14 11.62 32.30
N SER A 338 -4.81 10.86 31.25
CA SER A 338 -3.80 11.24 30.25
C SER A 338 -4.30 12.34 29.30
N PHE A 339 -5.61 12.34 29.02
CA PHE A 339 -6.28 13.41 28.29
C PHE A 339 -6.35 14.70 29.12
N ALA A 340 -6.51 14.57 30.45
CA ALA A 340 -6.42 15.69 31.40
C ALA A 340 -4.99 16.23 31.61
N GLU A 341 -3.94 15.45 31.33
CA GLU A 341 -2.54 15.89 31.41
C GLU A 341 -2.13 16.79 30.22
N GLN A 342 -2.78 16.64 29.06
CA GLN A 342 -2.66 17.57 27.92
C GLN A 342 -3.16 18.99 28.25
N LYS A 343 -3.99 19.14 29.30
CA LYS A 343 -4.50 20.41 29.83
C LYS A 343 -3.38 21.31 30.41
N ARG A 344 -2.24 20.73 30.80
CA ARG A 344 -1.03 21.45 31.27
C ARG A 344 0.10 21.46 30.24
N LYS A 345 0.25 20.39 29.46
CA LYS A 345 1.32 20.29 28.46
C LYS A 345 1.15 21.22 27.26
N SER A 346 -0.06 21.58 26.80
CA SER A 346 -0.20 22.32 25.53
C SER A 346 0.20 23.80 25.59
N PHE A 347 -0.07 24.51 26.70
CA PHE A 347 0.39 25.89 26.86
C PHE A 347 1.86 25.94 27.24
N LEU A 348 2.29 25.05 28.15
CA LEU A 348 3.69 24.93 28.56
C LEU A 348 4.59 24.53 27.39
N ALA A 349 4.20 23.56 26.56
CA ALA A 349 4.94 23.16 25.36
C ALA A 349 4.99 24.28 24.31
N ARG A 350 3.90 25.02 24.08
CA ARG A 350 3.91 26.17 23.15
C ARG A 350 4.81 27.31 23.62
N VAL A 351 4.86 27.57 24.93
CA VAL A 351 5.79 28.55 25.50
C VAL A 351 7.23 28.02 25.43
N ILE A 352 7.47 26.73 25.72
CA ILE A 352 8.79 26.10 25.59
C ILE A 352 9.28 26.14 24.14
N ASP A 353 8.44 25.82 23.16
CA ASP A 353 8.78 25.87 21.74
C ASP A 353 9.00 27.31 21.26
N ALA A 354 8.17 28.26 21.70
CA ALA A 354 8.40 29.68 21.40
C ALA A 354 9.72 30.20 21.99
N VAL A 355 10.06 29.78 23.21
CA VAL A 355 11.34 30.10 23.86
C VAL A 355 12.50 29.44 23.11
N LYS A 356 12.41 28.15 22.76
CA LYS A 356 13.42 27.43 21.97
C LYS A 356 13.62 28.09 20.59
N ASN A 357 12.54 28.47 19.91
CA ASN A 357 12.57 29.14 18.61
C ASN A 357 13.17 30.55 18.65
N LEU A 358 12.96 31.29 19.75
CA LEU A 358 13.61 32.60 19.98
C LEU A 358 15.12 32.46 20.21
N PHE A 359 15.58 31.31 20.75
CA PHE A 359 17.00 31.00 20.90
C PHE A 359 17.64 30.36 19.65
N SER A 360 16.85 29.90 18.67
CA SER A 360 17.33 29.29 17.43
C SER A 360 17.37 30.24 16.22
N GLY A 361 17.02 31.51 16.39
CA GLY A 361 17.05 32.52 15.33
C GLY A 361 18.32 33.39 15.35
N GLU A 362 18.93 33.64 14.19
CA GLU A 362 19.97 34.65 14.02
C GLU A 362 19.36 36.07 14.02
N GLU A 363 19.56 36.82 15.09
CA GLU A 363 19.50 38.28 15.06
C GLU A 363 20.87 38.89 15.43
N ASN A 364 21.37 39.78 14.58
CA ASN A 364 22.58 40.59 14.81
C ASN A 364 23.92 39.82 14.97
N GLY A 365 24.07 38.64 14.35
CA GLY A 365 25.38 38.01 14.15
C GLY A 365 26.08 37.53 15.43
N VAL A 366 25.31 37.20 16.48
CA VAL A 366 25.83 36.54 17.68
C VAL A 366 25.22 35.13 17.76
N THR A 367 26.01 34.10 17.50
CA THR A 367 25.64 32.72 17.76
C THR A 367 25.67 32.48 19.27
N ILE A 368 24.51 32.40 19.93
CA ILE A 368 24.45 31.99 21.34
C ILE A 368 24.66 30.47 21.36
N LYS A 369 25.88 30.02 21.68
CA LYS A 369 26.15 28.59 21.93
C LYS A 369 25.36 28.16 23.17
N GLU A 370 24.43 27.23 22.95
CA GLU A 370 23.72 26.38 23.93
C GLU A 370 23.59 26.95 25.35
N ILE A 371 22.45 27.58 25.64
CA ILE A 371 22.00 27.71 27.03
C ILE A 371 21.58 26.32 27.49
N THR A 372 22.41 25.66 28.31
CA THR A 372 22.12 24.35 28.90
C THR A 372 21.15 24.48 30.08
N ILE A 373 19.94 24.98 29.84
CA ILE A 373 18.85 24.90 30.82
C ILE A 373 18.16 23.54 30.62
N SER A 374 18.01 22.79 31.71
CA SER A 374 17.24 21.54 31.69
C SER A 374 15.76 21.82 31.40
N GLU A 375 15.06 20.91 30.71
CA GLU A 375 13.63 21.09 30.42
C GLU A 375 12.80 21.23 31.71
N GLU A 376 13.24 20.63 32.82
CA GLU A 376 12.61 20.76 34.14
C GLU A 376 12.79 22.17 34.74
N GLU A 377 13.97 22.79 34.60
CA GLU A 377 14.18 24.19 35.04
C GLU A 377 13.41 25.19 34.19
N LEU A 378 13.36 24.97 32.86
CA LEU A 378 12.58 25.81 31.97
C LEU A 378 11.10 25.72 32.32
N ALA A 379 10.58 24.51 32.54
CA ALA A 379 9.20 24.28 32.93
C ALA A 379 8.86 24.97 34.27
N ALA A 380 9.74 24.87 35.27
CA ALA A 380 9.55 25.51 36.58
C ALA A 380 9.54 27.06 36.50
N LYS A 381 10.41 27.66 35.69
CA LYS A 381 10.41 29.12 35.45
C LYS A 381 9.13 29.56 34.74
N VAL A 382 8.68 28.81 33.72
CA VAL A 382 7.43 29.08 33.00
C VAL A 382 6.23 29.05 33.95
N GLU A 383 6.12 28.03 34.81
CA GLU A 383 5.02 27.92 35.77
C GLU A 383 4.98 29.10 36.77
N ARG A 384 6.14 29.52 37.27
CA ARG A 384 6.26 30.69 38.17
C ARG A 384 5.84 31.99 37.49
N THR A 385 6.29 32.25 36.26
CA THR A 385 5.95 33.48 35.53
C THR A 385 4.46 33.53 35.17
N ILE A 386 3.82 32.38 34.94
CA ILE A 386 2.36 32.27 34.76
C ILE A 386 1.60 32.62 36.05
N GLU A 387 2.07 32.17 37.22
CA GLU A 387 1.46 32.53 38.51
C GLU A 387 1.63 34.00 38.88
N GLU A 388 2.75 34.63 38.49
CA GLU A 388 3.06 36.04 38.78
C GLU A 388 2.31 37.02 37.87
N THR A 389 1.96 36.63 36.63
CA THR A 389 1.34 37.53 35.65
C THR A 389 -0.13 37.83 35.91
N LYS A 390 -0.82 37.15 36.84
CA LYS A 390 -2.24 37.35 37.28
C LYS A 390 -3.03 38.40 36.47
N THR A 391 -3.27 38.14 35.19
CA THR A 391 -3.98 39.10 34.32
C THR A 391 -5.18 38.46 33.65
N GLU A 392 -6.28 39.18 33.80
CA GLU A 392 -7.63 38.88 33.36
C GLU A 392 -7.71 38.73 31.83
N THR A 393 -8.50 37.74 31.40
CA THR A 393 -9.24 37.66 30.13
C THR A 393 -8.72 38.50 28.96
N THR A 394 -7.93 37.92 28.05
CA THR A 394 -7.92 38.37 26.64
C THR A 394 -7.69 37.20 25.67
N ALA A 395 -8.49 37.22 24.61
CA ALA A 395 -8.81 36.13 23.67
C ALA A 395 -7.70 35.73 22.67
N ASN A 396 -6.42 35.81 23.05
CA ASN A 396 -5.33 35.39 22.16
C ASN A 396 -4.20 34.71 22.94
N VAL A 397 -4.31 33.38 23.08
CA VAL A 397 -3.38 32.53 23.83
C VAL A 397 -1.97 32.58 23.23
N GLU A 398 -1.86 32.80 21.93
CA GLU A 398 -0.58 32.79 21.19
C GLU A 398 0.22 34.07 21.42
N ALA A 399 -0.43 35.24 21.36
CA ALA A 399 0.19 36.51 21.71
C ALA A 399 0.57 36.60 23.20
N THR A 400 -0.18 35.90 24.06
CA THR A 400 0.15 35.76 25.48
C THR A 400 1.34 34.82 25.69
N ALA A 401 1.39 33.69 24.98
CA ALA A 401 2.53 32.77 25.00
C ALA A 401 3.81 33.45 24.51
N GLU A 402 3.73 34.27 23.46
CA GLU A 402 4.86 35.00 22.91
C GLU A 402 5.35 36.11 23.87
N LYS A 403 4.44 36.83 24.54
CA LYS A 403 4.81 37.80 25.59
C LYS A 403 5.44 37.14 26.81
N VAL A 404 4.88 36.01 27.26
CA VAL A 404 5.43 35.23 28.37
C VAL A 404 6.79 34.64 27.97
N ALA A 405 6.93 34.12 26.75
CA ALA A 405 8.21 33.65 26.21
C ALA A 405 9.24 34.78 26.12
N GLN A 406 8.89 35.97 25.63
CA GLN A 406 9.77 37.14 25.61
C GLN A 406 10.18 37.58 27.01
N GLN A 407 9.28 37.49 27.99
CA GLN A 407 9.59 37.81 29.38
C GLN A 407 10.52 36.76 30.01
N ILE A 408 10.31 35.48 29.72
CA ILE A 408 11.18 34.37 30.15
C ILE A 408 12.55 34.45 29.48
N VAL A 409 12.62 34.72 28.17
CA VAL A 409 13.89 34.96 27.46
C VAL A 409 14.62 36.14 28.08
N LYS A 410 13.91 37.21 28.44
CA LYS A 410 14.51 38.36 29.12
C LYS A 410 15.00 38.02 30.54
N GLU A 411 14.26 37.22 31.31
CA GLU A 411 14.70 36.72 32.61
C GLU A 411 15.91 35.79 32.49
N ILE A 412 15.89 34.83 31.57
CA ILE A 412 17.01 33.92 31.28
C ILE A 412 18.22 34.72 30.79
N THR A 413 18.03 35.70 29.92
CA THR A 413 19.13 36.56 29.42
C THR A 413 19.69 37.42 30.55
N ASN A 414 18.85 37.93 31.45
CA ASN A 414 19.31 38.66 32.63
C ASN A 414 19.97 37.75 33.66
N ASP A 415 19.50 36.52 33.85
CA ASP A 415 20.12 35.50 34.72
C ASP A 415 21.48 35.08 34.15
N VAL A 416 21.61 34.93 32.83
CA VAL A 416 22.88 34.64 32.13
C VAL A 416 23.80 35.86 32.15
N ILE A 417 23.28 37.09 32.07
CA ILE A 417 24.08 38.31 32.22
C ILE A 417 24.48 38.51 33.69
N GLU A 418 23.63 38.17 34.67
CA GLU A 418 23.98 38.16 36.10
C GLU A 418 24.98 37.03 36.41
N GLU A 419 24.82 35.81 35.89
CA GLU A 419 25.82 34.74 36.03
C GLU A 419 27.12 35.08 35.30
N ALA A 420 27.08 35.70 34.12
CA ALA A 420 28.28 36.15 33.41
C ALA A 420 28.97 37.36 34.08
N THR A 421 28.23 38.18 34.84
CA THR A 421 28.79 39.28 35.65
C THR A 421 29.18 38.86 37.07
N VAL A 422 28.67 37.73 37.57
CA VAL A 422 29.04 37.10 38.85
C VAL A 422 30.14 36.04 38.67
N ALA A 423 30.31 35.47 37.47
CA ALA A 423 31.40 34.54 37.11
C ALA A 423 32.73 35.22 36.76
N GLU A 424 32.85 36.54 36.98
CA GLU A 424 34.15 37.18 37.16
C GLU A 424 34.48 37.29 38.66
N THR A 425 34.51 36.15 39.38
CA THR A 425 35.42 35.96 40.53
C THR A 425 35.59 34.49 40.93
N ALA A 426 36.86 34.07 40.92
CA ALA A 426 37.49 32.92 41.60
C ALA A 426 37.37 31.51 40.98
N VAL A 427 38.01 31.30 39.83
CA VAL A 427 38.67 29.99 39.55
C VAL A 427 39.92 29.93 40.42
N GLU A 428 39.96 29.02 41.39
CA GLU A 428 41.11 28.81 42.26
C GLU A 428 42.31 28.36 41.42
N VAL A 429 43.36 29.20 41.38
CA VAL A 429 44.59 28.91 40.62
C VAL A 429 45.50 28.08 41.50
N VAL A 430 45.64 26.80 41.18
CA VAL A 430 46.65 25.94 41.82
C VAL A 430 47.99 26.20 41.13
N PHE A 431 48.86 26.96 41.79
CA PHE A 431 50.26 27.08 41.39
C PHE A 431 51.08 25.92 41.97
N PRO A 432 52.13 25.45 41.27
CA PRO A 432 52.66 25.94 39.99
C PRO A 432 51.91 25.40 38.75
N ILE A 433 51.80 26.23 37.71
CA ILE A 433 51.15 25.91 36.43
C ILE A 433 52.11 25.13 35.53
N ASN A 434 51.67 23.99 34.99
CA ASN A 434 52.50 23.16 34.12
C ASN A 434 52.60 23.74 32.71
N ILE A 435 53.74 24.31 32.34
CA ILE A 435 53.93 25.01 31.06
C ILE A 435 53.94 24.07 29.84
N ASN A 436 54.06 22.76 30.05
CA ASN A 436 53.98 21.75 28.99
C ASN A 436 52.54 21.38 28.63
N THR A 437 51.58 21.58 29.54
CA THR A 437 50.18 21.14 29.35
C THR A 437 49.17 22.28 29.45
N ALA A 438 49.53 23.41 30.07
CA ALA A 438 48.61 24.51 30.33
C ALA A 438 47.98 25.08 29.05
N SER A 439 46.70 25.46 29.15
CA SER A 439 45.94 26.15 28.11
C SER A 439 46.42 27.60 27.93
N LEU A 440 45.96 28.27 26.87
CA LEU A 440 46.23 29.68 26.64
C LEU A 440 45.72 30.55 27.80
N GLU A 441 44.53 30.26 28.34
CA GLU A 441 43.98 31.00 29.49
C GLU A 441 44.76 30.72 30.78
N GLU A 442 45.18 29.47 31.01
CA GLU A 442 45.98 29.09 32.19
C GLU A 442 47.36 29.74 32.17
N LEU A 443 48.04 29.78 31.02
CA LEU A 443 49.33 30.45 30.87
C LEU A 443 49.24 31.96 31.10
N GLN A 444 48.10 32.59 30.77
CA GLN A 444 47.86 34.02 31.04
C GLN A 444 47.71 34.35 32.53
N LYS A 445 47.49 33.35 33.39
CA LYS A 445 47.47 33.53 34.85
C LYS A 445 48.87 33.65 35.46
N ILE A 446 49.92 33.31 34.70
CA ILE A 446 51.32 33.47 35.12
C ILE A 446 51.73 34.94 35.08
N THR A 447 52.32 35.43 36.17
CA THR A 447 52.72 36.84 36.30
C THR A 447 53.68 37.26 35.19
N GLY A 448 53.28 38.25 34.38
CA GLY A 448 54.08 38.77 33.27
C GLY A 448 53.87 38.07 31.92
N ILE A 449 52.97 37.09 31.87
CA ILE A 449 52.48 36.45 30.65
C ILE A 449 51.10 37.03 30.30
N LYS A 450 50.94 37.47 29.05
CA LYS A 450 49.67 37.90 28.46
C LYS A 450 49.43 37.09 27.19
N GLN A 451 48.25 37.17 26.59
CA GLN A 451 47.85 36.42 25.40
C GLN A 451 48.97 36.20 24.37
N ALA A 452 49.65 37.26 23.95
CA ALA A 452 50.75 37.17 22.99
C ALA A 452 51.93 36.30 23.46
N LYS A 453 52.32 36.39 24.74
CA LYS A 453 53.39 35.54 25.30
C LYS A 453 52.92 34.12 25.64
N ALA A 454 51.65 33.96 26.02
CA ALA A 454 51.04 32.64 26.24
C ALA A 454 51.03 31.84 24.94
N GLN A 455 50.63 32.48 23.84
CA GLN A 455 50.69 31.87 22.50
C GLN A 455 52.13 31.49 22.13
N LEU A 456 53.11 32.37 22.37
CA LEU A 456 54.52 32.05 22.09
C LEU A 456 55.06 30.86 22.90
N ILE A 457 54.57 30.62 24.13
CA ILE A 457 54.94 29.43 24.93
C ILE A 457 54.35 28.16 24.31
N ILE A 458 53.09 28.21 23.85
CA ILE A 458 52.42 27.09 23.16
C ILE A 458 53.11 26.80 21.82
N ASP A 459 53.37 27.83 21.03
CA ASP A 459 54.05 27.70 19.73
C ASP A 459 55.44 27.11 19.92
N TYR A 460 56.17 27.54 20.95
CA TYR A 460 57.50 27.02 21.25
C TYR A 460 57.47 25.52 21.59
N ARG A 461 56.58 25.07 22.48
CA ARG A 461 56.52 23.64 22.86
C ARG A 461 56.02 22.75 21.72
N ASN A 462 55.15 23.27 20.85
CA ASN A 462 54.69 22.57 19.66
C ASN A 462 55.82 22.42 18.63
N ALA A 463 56.67 23.43 18.47
CA ALA A 463 57.74 23.43 17.47
C ALA A 463 59.05 22.77 17.96
N ASN A 464 59.35 22.83 19.27
CA ASN A 464 60.65 22.43 19.82
C ASN A 464 60.57 21.27 20.84
N GLY A 465 59.37 20.73 21.06
CA GLY A 465 59.11 19.72 22.08
C GLY A 465 58.95 20.30 23.49
N LEU A 466 58.81 19.40 24.48
CA LEU A 466 58.55 19.78 25.87
C LEU A 466 59.70 20.57 26.50
N PHE A 467 59.36 21.48 27.41
CA PHE A 467 60.31 22.09 28.34
C PHE A 467 60.74 21.04 29.38
N TYR A 468 62.04 20.85 29.56
CA TYR A 468 62.57 19.88 30.51
C TYR A 468 62.96 20.51 31.85
N TYR A 469 63.25 21.81 31.83
CA TYR A 469 63.51 22.63 33.02
C TYR A 469 62.66 23.90 32.97
N ILE A 470 62.26 24.45 34.12
CA ILE A 470 61.46 25.69 34.15
C ILE A 470 62.21 26.86 33.50
N GLU A 471 63.55 26.85 33.55
CA GLU A 471 64.44 27.82 32.92
C GLU A 471 64.35 27.80 31.38
N ASP A 472 63.92 26.68 30.79
CA ASP A 472 63.79 26.55 29.34
C ASP A 472 62.72 27.49 28.77
N ILE A 473 61.79 27.98 29.60
CA ILE A 473 60.81 28.99 29.19
C ILE A 473 61.47 30.29 28.68
N LYS A 474 62.73 30.56 29.07
CA LYS A 474 63.52 31.69 28.57
C LYS A 474 63.92 31.56 27.10
N LYS A 475 63.78 30.38 26.50
CA LYS A 475 63.99 30.15 25.07
C LYS A 475 62.82 30.70 24.23
N VAL A 476 61.69 31.01 24.88
CA VAL A 476 60.55 31.68 24.24
C VAL A 476 60.84 33.16 24.04
N SER A 477 60.71 33.63 22.80
CA SER A 477 60.94 35.04 22.44
C SER A 477 60.08 35.98 23.30
N GLY A 478 60.72 36.96 23.95
CA GLY A 478 60.04 37.90 24.84
C GLY A 478 59.96 37.48 26.33
N ILE A 479 60.55 36.34 26.71
CA ILE A 479 60.73 35.91 28.11
C ILE A 479 62.22 35.92 28.47
N GLY A 480 62.71 37.05 28.97
CA GLY A 480 64.09 37.18 29.48
C GLY A 480 64.19 36.93 30.99
N ASP A 481 65.42 36.95 31.54
CA ASP A 481 65.69 36.67 32.96
C ASP A 481 64.82 37.50 33.92
N ALA A 482 64.60 38.78 33.64
CA ALA A 482 63.76 39.65 34.47
C ALA A 482 62.26 39.27 34.49
N THR A 483 61.78 38.58 33.44
CA THR A 483 60.40 38.07 33.38
C THR A 483 60.35 36.68 34.02
N PHE A 484 61.34 35.83 33.76
CA PHE A 484 61.48 34.50 34.37
C PHE A 484 61.54 34.58 35.91
N GLU A 485 62.36 35.46 36.47
CA GLU A 485 62.48 35.63 37.93
C GLU A 485 61.17 36.02 38.61
N LYS A 486 60.24 36.66 37.89
CA LYS A 486 58.93 37.04 38.42
C LYS A 486 57.90 35.91 38.36
N MET A 487 58.16 34.86 37.58
CA MET A 487 57.22 33.77 37.34
C MET A 487 57.72 32.39 37.74
N LYS A 488 58.99 32.22 38.05
CA LYS A 488 59.62 30.90 38.29
C LYS A 488 58.92 30.07 39.38
N ASP A 489 58.35 30.72 40.39
CA ASP A 489 57.62 30.07 41.48
C ASP A 489 56.16 29.73 41.12
N GLN A 490 55.69 30.19 39.96
CA GLN A 490 54.34 29.98 39.43
C GLN A 490 54.30 28.94 38.30
N ILE A 491 55.44 28.36 37.92
CA ILE A 491 55.53 27.44 36.77
C ILE A 491 56.21 26.12 37.17
N THR A 492 55.79 25.03 36.53
CA THR A 492 56.43 23.71 36.61
C THR A 492 56.46 23.09 35.22
N VAL A 493 57.32 22.10 35.01
CA VAL A 493 57.35 21.31 33.77
C VAL A 493 56.66 19.95 33.94
N GLY A 494 56.23 19.61 35.16
CA GLY A 494 55.72 18.27 35.51
C GLY A 494 56.83 17.21 35.63
N ASN A 495 56.46 15.93 35.70
CA ASN A 495 57.41 14.81 35.72
C ASN A 495 57.95 14.53 34.31
N VAL A 496 58.87 15.37 33.83
CA VAL A 496 59.52 15.18 32.52
C VAL A 496 61.00 14.85 32.76
N THR A 497 61.46 13.70 32.26
CA THR A 497 62.86 13.29 32.34
C THR A 497 63.61 13.76 31.08
N PRO A 498 64.74 14.47 31.20
CA PRO A 498 65.52 14.88 30.04
C PRO A 498 66.11 13.67 29.32
N PRO A 499 66.20 13.69 27.97
CA PRO A 499 66.87 12.63 27.22
C PRO A 499 68.34 12.53 27.63
N SER A 500 68.73 11.36 28.15
CA SER A 500 70.12 11.00 28.43
C SER A 500 70.90 10.94 27.11
N GLY A 501 71.57 12.04 26.74
CA GLY A 501 72.50 12.07 25.63
C GLY A 501 73.79 11.31 25.94
N GLY A 502 73.95 10.14 25.32
CA GLY A 502 75.23 9.44 25.23
C GLY A 502 76.17 10.15 24.26
N GLY A 503 77.17 10.85 24.80
CA GLY A 503 78.39 11.23 24.10
C GLY A 503 79.41 10.09 24.14
N SER A 504 79.90 9.71 22.96
CA SER A 504 80.97 8.76 22.71
C SER A 504 82.36 9.32 23.06
N GLY A 505 83.20 8.50 23.73
CA GLY A 505 84.67 8.60 23.81
C GLY A 505 85.23 9.59 24.84
N SER A 506 86.27 9.31 25.63
CA SER A 506 87.23 8.20 25.65
C SER A 506 88.07 8.29 26.94
N GLN A 507 88.38 7.12 27.53
CA GLN A 507 89.56 6.76 28.33
C GLN A 507 89.86 7.46 29.69
N THR A 508 89.87 6.66 30.76
CA THR A 508 91.14 6.11 31.31
C THR A 508 90.89 4.99 32.33
N ASN A 509 91.74 3.95 32.22
CA ASN A 509 91.89 2.81 33.11
C ASN A 509 92.23 3.19 34.56
N LEU A 510 91.83 2.35 35.53
CA LEU A 510 92.73 1.66 36.48
C LEU A 510 91.93 0.71 37.40
N SER A 511 91.90 -0.56 37.00
CA SER A 511 92.18 -1.79 37.78
C SER A 511 91.92 -1.85 39.30
N GLN A 512 90.99 -2.76 39.68
CA GLN A 512 91.15 -4.00 40.52
C GLN A 512 91.93 -3.96 41.84
N PRO A 513 91.69 -4.84 42.86
CA PRO A 513 91.26 -6.26 42.78
C PRO A 513 90.27 -6.68 43.92
N THR A 514 89.85 -7.92 44.24
CA THR A 514 90.39 -9.30 44.15
C THR A 514 89.29 -10.31 44.56
N ASN A 515 89.11 -11.36 43.74
CA ASN A 515 89.27 -12.80 44.06
C ASN A 515 88.34 -13.49 45.09
N ASN A 516 87.96 -14.77 45.01
CA ASN A 516 88.40 -15.98 44.29
C ASN A 516 87.41 -17.13 44.69
N ASP A 517 87.28 -18.31 44.10
CA ASP A 517 87.81 -18.97 42.90
C ASP A 517 87.06 -20.31 42.70
N SER A 518 87.28 -20.89 41.52
CA SER A 518 87.48 -22.32 41.18
C SER A 518 86.34 -23.16 40.56
N ASN A 519 86.58 -24.00 39.53
CA ASN A 519 87.56 -24.05 38.41
C ASN A 519 87.21 -25.23 37.46
N GLN A 520 87.84 -25.24 36.27
CA GLN A 520 88.20 -26.34 35.34
C GLN A 520 87.32 -26.56 34.07
N GLN A 521 87.82 -26.18 32.86
CA GLN A 521 88.71 -26.88 31.87
C GLN A 521 87.90 -27.81 30.93
N GLN A 522 88.12 -27.99 29.61
CA GLN A 522 89.18 -27.63 28.65
C GLN A 522 88.71 -27.95 27.19
N ASP A 523 89.43 -27.37 26.21
CA ASP A 523 89.80 -27.88 24.86
C ASP A 523 88.86 -27.87 23.61
N ASN A 524 89.29 -27.04 22.64
CA ASN A 524 89.62 -27.25 21.21
C ASN A 524 88.65 -27.72 20.09
N GLU A 525 88.72 -26.93 19.00
CA GLU A 525 88.83 -27.28 17.55
C GLU A 525 87.58 -27.50 16.65
N GLN A 526 87.59 -26.67 15.57
CA GLN A 526 87.30 -26.97 14.15
C GLN A 526 85.87 -27.17 13.61
N ASN A 527 85.56 -26.31 12.63
CA ASN A 527 84.98 -26.54 11.29
C ASN A 527 83.61 -27.21 11.07
N GLN A 528 82.85 -26.50 10.23
CA GLN A 528 81.94 -26.95 9.15
C GLN A 528 80.54 -27.49 9.49
N ASN A 529 79.56 -26.75 8.94
CA ASN A 529 78.27 -27.15 8.37
C ASN A 529 77.83 -28.62 8.54
N GLU A 530 76.68 -28.82 9.20
CA GLU A 530 75.46 -29.35 8.56
C GLU A 530 74.26 -29.26 9.50
N ALA A 531 73.08 -29.21 8.89
CA ALA A 531 71.79 -28.84 9.45
C ALA A 531 71.32 -29.70 10.64
N THR A 532 70.62 -29.06 11.58
CA THR A 532 69.52 -29.69 12.34
C THR A 532 68.50 -28.64 12.79
N SER A 533 67.24 -29.03 12.66
CA SER A 533 66.00 -28.30 12.86
C SER A 533 65.74 -27.82 14.29
N THR A 534 65.26 -26.60 14.45
CA THR A 534 64.44 -26.16 15.59
C THR A 534 62.95 -26.24 15.19
N GLN A 535 62.19 -27.07 15.91
CA GLN A 535 60.74 -27.15 15.78
C GLN A 535 60.11 -25.82 16.25
N GLN A 536 59.40 -25.15 15.35
CA GLN A 536 58.55 -24.00 15.64
C GLN A 536 57.25 -24.50 16.29
N GLN A 537 56.93 -24.01 17.48
CA GLN A 537 55.67 -24.32 18.18
C GLN A 537 54.50 -23.75 17.36
N ALA A 538 53.51 -24.58 17.05
CA ALA A 538 52.33 -24.15 16.29
C ALA A 538 51.51 -23.13 17.12
N MET A 539 51.17 -21.99 16.53
CA MET A 539 50.31 -20.97 17.10
C MET A 539 48.83 -21.36 16.93
N LYS A 540 47.96 -20.94 17.86
CA LYS A 540 46.51 -21.18 17.76
C LYS A 540 45.89 -20.41 16.58
N ILE A 541 44.72 -20.85 16.12
CA ILE A 541 43.88 -20.07 15.20
C ILE A 541 43.33 -18.88 15.99
N LEU A 542 43.32 -17.70 15.38
CA LEU A 542 42.85 -16.46 16.00
C LEU A 542 41.53 -16.01 15.37
N ILE A 543 40.66 -15.40 16.16
CA ILE A 543 39.57 -14.54 15.72
C ILE A 543 40.18 -13.18 15.38
N SER A 544 40.14 -12.78 14.12
CA SER A 544 40.81 -11.57 13.63
C SER A 544 39.88 -10.38 13.48
N GLU A 545 38.61 -10.59 13.15
CA GLU A 545 37.64 -9.49 12.98
C GLU A 545 36.20 -9.95 13.23
N VAL A 546 35.39 -9.09 13.87
CA VAL A 546 33.98 -9.36 14.19
C VAL A 546 33.12 -8.13 13.96
N GLN A 547 32.06 -8.25 13.17
CA GLN A 547 30.99 -7.25 13.02
C GLN A 547 29.67 -7.84 13.51
N ILE A 548 28.94 -7.13 14.37
CA ILE A 548 27.70 -7.63 14.98
C ILE A 548 26.42 -7.10 14.33
N THR A 549 26.49 -6.05 13.52
CA THR A 549 25.37 -5.46 12.77
C THR A 549 25.88 -4.55 11.65
N GLY A 550 25.10 -4.40 10.57
CA GLY A 550 25.35 -3.42 9.52
C GLY A 550 24.70 -2.06 9.77
N GLY A 551 24.09 -1.86 10.94
CA GLY A 551 23.38 -0.63 11.32
C GLY A 551 21.86 -0.80 11.45
N PRO A 552 21.10 0.30 11.58
CA PRO A 552 19.64 0.28 11.71
C PRO A 552 18.98 -0.52 10.58
N GLY A 553 18.14 -1.50 10.94
CA GLY A 553 17.48 -2.40 9.97
C GLY A 553 18.35 -3.54 9.41
N LYS A 554 19.68 -3.47 9.54
CA LYS A 554 20.65 -4.45 9.01
C LYS A 554 21.12 -5.45 10.08
N THR A 555 20.17 -6.02 10.83
CA THR A 555 20.43 -6.92 11.99
C THR A 555 21.02 -8.29 11.64
N THR A 556 21.05 -8.64 10.35
CA THR A 556 21.67 -9.87 9.84
C THR A 556 22.98 -9.59 9.10
N ASN A 557 23.49 -8.35 9.12
CA ASN A 557 24.77 -8.01 8.51
C ASN A 557 25.89 -8.21 9.52
N ASP A 558 26.14 -9.47 9.87
CA ASP A 558 27.14 -9.86 10.86
C ASP A 558 28.08 -10.95 10.33
N PHE A 559 29.36 -10.87 10.74
CA PHE A 559 30.41 -11.78 10.28
C PHE A 559 31.48 -12.02 11.34
N ILE A 560 32.17 -13.16 11.24
CA ILE A 560 33.31 -13.54 12.06
C ILE A 560 34.43 -14.02 11.14
N GLU A 561 35.61 -13.45 11.31
CA GLU A 561 36.81 -13.87 10.61
C GLU A 561 37.79 -14.64 11.51
N LEU A 562 38.30 -15.75 10.98
CA LEU A 562 39.37 -16.54 11.58
C LEU A 562 40.66 -16.39 10.78
N HIS A 563 41.80 -16.32 11.46
CA HIS A 563 43.13 -16.24 10.87
C HIS A 563 44.02 -17.42 11.31
N ASN A 564 44.75 -18.01 10.37
CA ASN A 564 45.76 -19.03 10.64
C ASN A 564 47.17 -18.43 10.60
N PRO A 565 47.79 -18.12 11.76
CA PRO A 565 49.12 -17.51 11.79
C PRO A 565 50.27 -18.52 11.58
N ASN A 566 49.97 -19.81 11.36
CA ASN A 566 50.99 -20.84 11.15
C ASN A 566 51.55 -20.82 9.73
N SER A 567 52.76 -21.37 9.58
CA SER A 567 53.41 -21.62 8.29
C SER A 567 52.86 -22.82 7.51
N SER A 568 51.89 -23.55 8.09
CA SER A 568 51.18 -24.66 7.49
C SER A 568 49.67 -24.46 7.53
N ALA A 569 48.95 -25.04 6.56
CA ALA A 569 47.48 -25.01 6.56
C ALA A 569 46.90 -25.74 7.79
N VAL A 570 45.78 -25.25 8.31
CA VAL A 570 45.05 -25.84 9.44
C VAL A 570 43.66 -26.28 8.98
N ASN A 571 43.23 -27.47 9.38
CA ASN A 571 41.90 -28.01 9.09
C ASN A 571 40.95 -27.76 10.27
N LEU A 572 39.81 -27.13 10.00
CA LEU A 572 38.77 -26.82 10.98
C LEU A 572 37.87 -28.01 11.34
N LYS A 573 38.07 -29.19 10.74
CA LYS A 573 37.28 -30.38 11.09
C LYS A 573 37.36 -30.69 12.59
N GLY A 574 36.21 -30.72 13.26
CA GLY A 574 36.08 -30.92 14.71
C GLY A 574 35.99 -29.63 15.53
N TYR A 575 36.20 -28.46 14.90
CA TYR A 575 36.00 -27.16 15.52
C TYR A 575 34.53 -26.72 15.44
N ARG A 576 34.18 -25.75 16.29
CA ARG A 576 32.89 -25.04 16.25
C ARG A 576 33.04 -23.57 16.68
N LEU A 577 32.33 -22.69 16.00
CA LEU A 577 32.05 -21.33 16.44
C LEU A 577 30.79 -21.32 17.30
N VAL A 578 30.90 -20.75 18.49
CA VAL A 578 29.83 -20.65 19.48
C VAL A 578 29.75 -19.24 20.05
N LYS A 579 28.57 -18.87 20.57
CA LYS A 579 28.35 -17.61 21.28
C LYS A 579 27.68 -17.82 22.63
N ARG A 580 27.81 -16.83 23.51
CA ARG A 580 27.10 -16.72 24.78
C ARG A 580 26.54 -15.31 24.94
N THR A 581 25.37 -15.22 25.58
CA THR A 581 24.80 -13.94 26.01
C THR A 581 25.64 -13.32 27.13
N GLN A 582 25.38 -12.05 27.46
CA GLN A 582 26.09 -11.30 28.50
C GLN A 582 26.45 -12.11 29.75
N SER A 583 25.49 -12.80 30.36
CA SER A 583 25.70 -13.65 31.55
C SER A 583 25.44 -15.15 31.29
N GLY A 584 25.36 -15.54 30.01
CA GLY A 584 25.04 -16.90 29.61
C GLY A 584 26.10 -17.93 30.01
N SER A 585 25.66 -19.09 30.47
CA SER A 585 26.54 -20.21 30.87
C SER A 585 26.57 -21.37 29.87
N SER A 586 25.73 -21.33 28.83
CA SER A 586 25.61 -22.35 27.78
C SER A 586 25.90 -21.79 26.39
N ASP A 587 26.65 -22.55 25.59
CA ASP A 587 27.01 -22.24 24.21
C ASP A 587 25.79 -22.30 23.30
N THR A 588 25.62 -21.29 22.45
CA THR A 588 24.75 -21.35 21.27
C THR A 588 25.62 -21.52 20.03
N GLY A 589 25.33 -22.53 19.21
CA GLY A 589 26.13 -22.81 18.00
C GLY A 589 25.91 -21.77 16.89
N ILE A 590 27.01 -21.32 16.28
CA ILE A 590 27.01 -20.52 15.06
C ILE A 590 27.36 -21.42 13.87
N LYS A 591 28.53 -22.08 13.91
CA LYS A 591 28.99 -23.02 12.88
C LYS A 591 29.72 -24.19 13.52
N SER A 592 29.54 -25.39 13.00
CA SER A 592 30.35 -26.58 13.35
C SER A 592 30.89 -27.19 12.06
N TRP A 593 32.17 -27.56 12.06
CA TRP A 593 32.83 -28.19 10.91
C TRP A 593 32.97 -29.68 11.15
N THR A 594 32.12 -30.47 10.46
CA THR A 594 32.17 -31.94 10.48
C THR A 594 33.04 -32.52 9.38
N ASP A 595 33.24 -31.73 8.32
CA ASP A 595 34.02 -32.07 7.12
C ASP A 595 35.30 -31.23 7.05
N ASP A 596 36.20 -31.60 6.14
CA ASP A 596 37.47 -30.90 5.97
C ASP A 596 37.23 -29.46 5.46
N ALA A 597 37.77 -28.48 6.17
CA ALA A 597 37.74 -27.06 5.81
C ALA A 597 39.11 -26.46 6.16
N LEU A 598 39.88 -26.09 5.14
CA LEU A 598 41.28 -25.69 5.30
C LEU A 598 41.42 -24.17 5.32
N ILE A 599 42.15 -23.66 6.31
CA ILE A 599 42.71 -22.32 6.28
C ILE A 599 44.17 -22.45 5.85
N SER A 600 44.55 -21.85 4.72
CA SER A 600 45.94 -21.83 4.24
C SER A 600 46.90 -21.21 5.28
N ALA A 601 48.20 -21.46 5.15
CA ALA A 601 49.22 -20.79 5.97
C ALA A 601 49.12 -19.26 5.79
N GLY A 602 49.00 -18.51 6.90
CA GLY A 602 48.74 -17.06 6.88
C GLY A 602 47.38 -16.65 6.31
N GLY A 603 46.47 -17.61 6.06
CA GLY A 603 45.19 -17.37 5.41
C GLY A 603 44.06 -16.99 6.38
N TYR A 604 42.94 -16.56 5.81
CA TYR A 604 41.71 -16.19 6.52
C TYR A 604 40.56 -17.15 6.18
N TYR A 605 39.59 -17.26 7.09
CA TYR A 605 38.36 -18.00 6.90
C TYR A 605 37.18 -17.18 7.44
N LEU A 606 36.26 -16.81 6.55
CA LEU A 606 35.16 -15.91 6.82
C LEU A 606 33.84 -16.67 6.94
N TRP A 607 33.22 -16.54 8.11
CA TRP A 607 31.81 -16.89 8.31
C TRP A 607 30.97 -15.61 8.25
N ALA A 608 29.86 -15.64 7.52
CA ALA A 608 28.86 -14.58 7.53
C ALA A 608 27.44 -15.14 7.72
N ASN A 609 26.54 -14.34 8.26
CA ASN A 609 25.14 -14.69 8.30
C ASN A 609 24.57 -14.87 6.90
N SER A 610 23.70 -15.87 6.71
CA SER A 610 23.03 -16.12 5.43
C SER A 610 22.16 -14.94 4.95
N GLY A 611 21.78 -14.02 5.83
CA GLY A 611 21.08 -12.78 5.48
C GLY A 611 21.98 -11.64 5.00
N TYR A 612 23.30 -11.73 5.19
CA TYR A 612 24.24 -10.68 4.76
C TYR A 612 24.61 -10.85 3.28
N VAL A 613 23.72 -10.36 2.40
CA VAL A 613 23.88 -10.51 0.94
C VAL A 613 24.91 -9.57 0.32
N ASP A 614 25.14 -8.40 0.92
CA ASP A 614 25.99 -7.32 0.36
C ASP A 614 27.36 -7.18 1.06
N ILE A 615 27.93 -8.29 1.56
CA ILE A 615 29.27 -8.27 2.14
C ILE A 615 30.34 -8.11 1.04
N SER A 616 31.34 -7.26 1.28
CA SER A 616 32.33 -6.82 0.27
C SER A 616 33.24 -7.93 -0.28
N VAL A 617 33.32 -9.08 0.41
CA VAL A 617 34.07 -10.26 -0.03
C VAL A 617 33.24 -11.52 0.16
N SER A 618 33.38 -12.49 -0.75
CA SER A 618 32.65 -13.76 -0.65
C SER A 618 33.03 -14.52 0.64
N PRO A 619 32.06 -14.86 1.50
CA PRO A 619 32.28 -15.71 2.67
C PRO A 619 32.72 -17.11 2.27
N ASP A 620 33.54 -17.75 3.12
CA ASP A 620 33.90 -19.16 2.93
C ASP A 620 32.75 -20.08 3.36
N VAL A 621 31.86 -19.58 4.22
CA VAL A 621 30.65 -20.26 4.65
C VAL A 621 29.60 -19.26 5.11
N THR A 622 28.32 -19.61 4.89
CA THR A 622 27.19 -18.88 5.46
C THR A 622 26.25 -19.80 6.22
N THR A 623 25.68 -19.32 7.32
CA THR A 623 24.59 -19.98 8.05
C THR A 623 23.67 -18.96 8.71
N SER A 624 22.44 -19.34 9.04
CA SER A 624 21.54 -18.49 9.82
C SER A 624 22.00 -18.41 11.28
N GLY A 625 22.43 -17.23 11.73
CA GLY A 625 22.77 -16.96 13.12
C GLY A 625 23.13 -15.48 13.27
N SER A 626 22.66 -14.82 14.33
CA SER A 626 22.93 -13.40 14.58
C SER A 626 23.79 -13.20 15.83
N MET A 627 24.64 -12.17 15.82
CA MET A 627 25.31 -11.64 17.00
C MET A 627 24.48 -10.51 17.62
N ALA A 628 24.77 -10.14 18.87
CA ALA A 628 24.04 -9.09 19.58
C ALA A 628 24.99 -8.35 20.51
N SER A 629 24.55 -7.19 20.99
CA SER A 629 25.24 -6.40 22.01
C SER A 629 25.53 -7.21 23.28
N ASP A 630 26.58 -6.80 23.99
CA ASP A 630 27.04 -7.37 25.27
C ASP A 630 27.30 -8.90 25.24
N ASN A 631 27.71 -9.46 24.11
CA ASN A 631 27.93 -10.91 23.94
C ASN A 631 29.42 -11.30 23.94
N GLY A 632 29.67 -12.61 23.86
CA GLY A 632 30.98 -13.13 23.46
C GLY A 632 30.89 -14.32 22.52
N ILE A 633 31.96 -14.54 21.77
CA ILE A 633 32.14 -15.67 20.86
C ILE A 633 33.42 -16.44 21.18
N ALA A 634 33.45 -17.72 20.81
CA ALA A 634 34.65 -18.53 20.87
C ALA A 634 34.72 -19.52 19.72
N LEU A 635 35.95 -19.79 19.29
CA LEU A 635 36.30 -20.95 18.51
C LEU A 635 36.68 -22.08 19.47
N ARG A 636 35.91 -23.17 19.48
CA ARG A 636 36.17 -24.34 20.32
C ARG A 636 36.59 -25.55 19.51
N PHE A 637 37.40 -26.42 20.11
CA PHE A 637 37.65 -27.78 19.63
C PHE A 637 36.97 -28.82 20.53
N GLY A 638 36.21 -29.74 19.93
CA GLY A 638 35.47 -30.77 20.69
C GLY A 638 34.00 -30.38 20.95
N PRO A 639 33.34 -30.90 22.01
CA PRO A 639 31.91 -30.68 22.29
C PRO A 639 31.56 -29.23 22.68
N ALA A 640 30.29 -28.83 22.53
CA ALA A 640 29.79 -27.57 23.08
C ALA A 640 29.92 -27.57 24.62
N ASP A 641 30.05 -26.38 25.21
CA ASP A 641 30.21 -26.08 26.64
C ASP A 641 31.48 -26.58 27.30
N THR A 642 32.07 -27.66 26.81
CA THR A 642 33.14 -28.43 27.46
C THR A 642 34.38 -28.62 26.61
N GLY A 643 34.30 -28.41 25.30
CA GLY A 643 35.46 -28.40 24.41
C GLY A 643 36.42 -27.27 24.72
N GLU A 644 37.69 -27.46 24.40
CA GLU A 644 38.75 -26.47 24.63
C GLU A 644 38.44 -25.18 23.85
N ILE A 645 38.54 -24.03 24.52
CA ILE A 645 38.49 -22.72 23.85
C ILE A 645 39.85 -22.52 23.21
N ILE A 646 39.86 -22.40 21.90
CA ILE A 646 41.05 -22.14 21.11
C ILE A 646 41.32 -20.65 21.14
N ASP A 647 40.30 -19.85 20.83
CA ASP A 647 40.37 -18.39 20.90
C ASP A 647 38.98 -17.81 21.19
N SER A 648 38.93 -16.64 21.82
CA SER A 648 37.68 -16.03 22.24
C SER A 648 37.72 -14.50 22.30
N VAL A 649 36.55 -13.89 22.14
CA VAL A 649 36.37 -12.46 22.38
C VAL A 649 34.98 -12.18 22.94
N GLY A 650 34.92 -11.43 24.03
CA GLY A 650 33.71 -10.78 24.52
C GLY A 650 33.79 -9.26 24.37
N TRP A 651 32.65 -8.61 24.15
CA TRP A 651 32.57 -7.15 23.96
C TRP A 651 31.49 -6.51 24.83
N GLY A 652 31.55 -5.19 24.94
CA GLY A 652 30.60 -4.41 25.73
C GLY A 652 30.63 -4.81 27.20
N ASN A 653 29.46 -5.12 27.75
CA ASN A 653 29.29 -5.52 29.15
C ASN A 653 29.25 -7.04 29.34
N ALA A 654 29.80 -7.84 28.41
CA ALA A 654 29.85 -9.29 28.54
C ALA A 654 30.57 -9.73 29.84
N LEU A 655 30.03 -10.76 30.50
CA LEU A 655 30.54 -11.35 31.76
C LEU A 655 30.72 -12.88 31.67
N ASN A 656 30.61 -13.44 30.47
CA ASN A 656 30.68 -14.88 30.23
C ASN A 656 32.13 -15.37 30.06
N VAL A 657 32.33 -16.68 29.94
CA VAL A 657 33.65 -17.34 29.88
C VAL A 657 34.48 -17.00 28.64
N PHE A 658 33.92 -16.30 27.66
CA PHE A 658 34.61 -15.87 26.44
C PHE A 658 35.28 -14.50 26.58
N VAL A 659 35.09 -13.84 27.73
CA VAL A 659 35.79 -12.60 28.05
C VAL A 659 37.17 -12.93 28.61
N GLU A 660 38.20 -12.52 27.88
CA GLU A 660 39.57 -12.58 28.35
C GLU A 660 39.87 -11.28 29.11
N ASN A 661 39.89 -11.37 30.44
CA ASN A 661 40.15 -10.28 31.39
C ASN A 661 39.20 -9.06 31.31
N ILE A 662 39.33 -8.22 30.28
CA ILE A 662 38.52 -7.01 30.06
C ILE A 662 37.89 -7.11 28.67
N PRO A 663 36.55 -6.95 28.52
CA PRO A 663 35.87 -7.02 27.23
C PRO A 663 36.43 -6.02 26.22
N ALA A 664 36.40 -6.38 24.94
CA ALA A 664 36.62 -5.44 23.84
C ALA A 664 35.53 -4.36 23.81
N GLN A 665 35.80 -3.26 23.12
CA GLN A 665 34.80 -2.24 22.87
C GLN A 665 33.67 -2.82 22.00
N GLU A 666 32.41 -2.43 22.25
CA GLU A 666 31.30 -2.91 21.43
C GLU A 666 31.30 -2.21 20.05
N PRO A 667 31.28 -2.97 18.93
CA PRO A 667 31.18 -2.38 17.59
C PRO A 667 29.77 -1.83 17.35
N GLY A 668 29.69 -0.56 16.92
CA GLY A 668 28.46 0.12 16.53
C GLY A 668 27.99 -0.20 15.11
N ALA A 669 27.08 0.63 14.59
CA ALA A 669 26.56 0.49 13.23
C ALA A 669 27.69 0.59 12.20
N MET A 670 27.80 -0.41 11.31
CA MET A 670 28.84 -0.51 10.27
C MET A 670 30.28 -0.55 10.81
N GLN A 671 30.47 -0.84 12.10
CA GLN A 671 31.79 -1.01 12.70
C GLN A 671 32.08 -2.50 12.96
N SER A 672 33.37 -2.82 13.04
CA SER A 672 33.86 -4.11 13.51
C SER A 672 34.84 -3.91 14.66
N ILE A 673 35.09 -4.97 15.43
CA ILE A 673 36.31 -5.06 16.24
C ILE A 673 37.32 -5.89 15.50
N GLN A 674 38.54 -5.38 15.37
CA GLN A 674 39.66 -6.06 14.73
C GLN A 674 40.76 -6.34 15.75
N ARG A 675 41.39 -7.50 15.64
CA ARG A 675 42.56 -7.84 16.45
C ARG A 675 43.75 -6.97 16.03
N LYS A 676 44.40 -6.31 17.00
CA LYS A 676 45.51 -5.37 16.76
C LYS A 676 46.69 -6.09 16.12
N TRP A 677 47.41 -5.37 15.25
CA TRP A 677 48.58 -5.87 14.55
C TRP A 677 49.83 -5.06 14.93
N ASP A 678 50.86 -5.74 15.44
CA ASP A 678 52.16 -5.10 15.74
C ASP A 678 53.27 -5.74 14.89
N GLY A 679 53.54 -5.15 13.73
CA GLY A 679 54.79 -5.36 12.99
C GLY A 679 55.11 -6.80 12.56
N GLY A 680 54.12 -7.69 12.46
CA GLY A 680 54.32 -9.09 12.02
C GLY A 680 53.47 -10.14 12.72
N LEU A 681 52.81 -9.80 13.84
CA LEU A 681 51.96 -10.72 14.62
C LEU A 681 50.71 -10.00 15.13
N PHE A 682 49.60 -10.74 15.20
CA PHE A 682 48.38 -10.28 15.87
C PHE A 682 48.56 -10.30 17.40
N ALA A 683 48.04 -9.29 18.08
CA ALA A 683 48.03 -9.19 19.53
C ALA A 683 47.10 -10.25 20.14
N ASP A 684 47.62 -10.99 21.11
CA ASP A 684 46.93 -12.07 21.78
C ASP A 684 47.55 -12.28 23.16
N ILE A 685 47.27 -11.35 24.07
CA ILE A 685 47.84 -11.30 25.43
C ILE A 685 46.81 -11.64 26.51
N ASP A 686 45.81 -12.44 26.13
CA ASP A 686 44.67 -12.87 26.97
C ASP A 686 43.92 -11.68 27.60
N ASN A 687 43.71 -10.61 26.82
CA ASN A 687 42.93 -9.45 27.24
C ASN A 687 42.19 -8.83 26.05
N ASN A 688 40.88 -9.04 25.92
CA ASN A 688 40.12 -8.62 24.75
C ASN A 688 40.20 -7.10 24.47
N SER A 689 40.22 -6.23 25.48
CA SER A 689 40.40 -4.78 25.29
C SER A 689 41.79 -4.38 24.78
N ALA A 690 42.81 -5.18 25.10
CA ALA A 690 44.17 -4.96 24.64
C ALA A 690 44.38 -5.59 23.26
N ASP A 691 43.75 -6.73 23.00
CA ASP A 691 43.89 -7.52 21.78
C ASP A 691 43.08 -6.95 20.62
N PHE A 692 41.96 -6.27 20.87
CA PHE A 692 41.07 -5.73 19.84
C PHE A 692 40.99 -4.19 19.86
N GLU A 693 40.67 -3.60 18.72
CA GLU A 693 40.33 -2.19 18.53
C GLU A 693 39.10 -2.03 17.64
N LEU A 694 38.39 -0.90 17.78
CA LEU A 694 37.30 -0.56 16.87
C LEU A 694 37.83 -0.20 15.49
N ARG A 695 37.07 -0.62 14.48
CA ARG A 695 37.31 -0.32 13.09
C ARG A 695 36.05 0.23 12.46
N ASP A 696 36.16 1.43 11.89
CA ASP A 696 35.03 2.15 11.26
C ASP A 696 34.64 1.58 9.89
N CYS A 697 35.55 0.83 9.25
CA CYS A 697 35.34 0.26 7.91
C CYS A 697 35.74 -1.22 7.92
N PRO A 698 34.80 -2.11 8.26
CA PRO A 698 35.03 -3.54 8.31
C PRO A 698 35.61 -4.05 6.98
N SER A 699 36.69 -4.82 7.05
CA SER A 699 37.40 -5.28 5.84
C SER A 699 37.77 -6.76 5.91
N PRO A 700 36.76 -7.64 5.92
CA PRO A 700 37.01 -9.07 5.95
C PRO A 700 37.94 -9.49 4.80
N LYS A 701 38.83 -10.41 5.10
CA LYS A 701 39.93 -10.97 4.29
C LYS A 701 41.02 -9.97 3.90
N ALA A 702 41.01 -8.75 4.45
CA ALA A 702 42.01 -7.72 4.19
C ALA A 702 42.65 -7.23 5.49
N GLN A 703 43.98 -7.23 5.53
CA GLN A 703 44.75 -6.75 6.68
C GLN A 703 44.70 -5.22 6.82
N GLU A 704 44.61 -4.51 5.70
CA GLU A 704 44.43 -3.05 5.62
C GLU A 704 43.40 -2.71 4.54
N ALA A 705 42.41 -1.88 4.86
CA ALA A 705 41.52 -1.27 3.88
C ALA A 705 41.29 0.20 4.22
N THR A 706 41.48 1.07 3.23
CA THR A 706 41.09 2.47 3.33
C THR A 706 39.58 2.59 3.20
N CYS A 707 38.94 3.24 4.16
CA CYS A 707 37.53 3.62 4.08
C CYS A 707 37.26 4.34 2.75
N VAL A 708 36.42 3.75 1.90
CA VAL A 708 35.75 4.47 0.81
C VAL A 708 34.45 4.99 1.40
N PRO A 709 34.22 6.32 1.44
CA PRO A 709 32.94 6.87 1.84
C PRO A 709 31.80 6.30 0.98
N GLU A 710 30.71 5.87 1.61
CA GLU A 710 29.52 5.39 0.90
C GLU A 710 28.93 6.56 0.08
N THR A 711 28.71 6.33 -1.22
CA THR A 711 28.07 7.29 -2.12
C THR A 711 26.58 6.97 -2.18
N GLU A 712 25.74 7.94 -1.87
CA GLU A 712 24.30 7.80 -2.05
C GLU A 712 23.98 7.78 -3.55
N ALA A 713 23.24 6.77 -3.99
CA ALA A 713 22.71 6.66 -5.34
C ALA A 713 21.20 6.47 -5.30
N SER A 714 20.47 7.23 -6.11
CA SER A 714 19.02 7.07 -6.28
C SER A 714 18.63 7.17 -7.75
N TYR A 715 17.67 6.35 -8.19
CA TYR A 715 17.15 6.37 -9.56
C TYR A 715 15.83 7.13 -9.62
N ASN A 716 15.71 8.07 -10.55
CA ASN A 716 14.49 8.78 -10.86
C ASN A 716 13.95 8.32 -12.24
N PRO A 717 12.82 7.57 -12.28
CA PRO A 717 12.24 7.08 -13.53
C PRO A 717 11.56 8.18 -14.36
N GLU A 718 11.08 9.26 -13.75
CA GLU A 718 10.40 10.36 -14.48
C GLU A 718 11.37 11.20 -15.31
N THR A 719 12.64 11.24 -14.91
CA THR A 719 13.69 11.96 -15.63
C THR A 719 14.70 11.03 -16.29
N MET A 720 14.58 9.72 -16.07
CA MET A 720 15.55 8.70 -16.50
C MET A 720 16.98 9.05 -16.06
N THR A 721 17.18 9.30 -14.76
CA THR A 721 18.48 9.70 -14.22
C THR A 721 18.83 8.99 -12.92
N ILE A 722 20.12 8.71 -12.72
CA ILE A 722 20.68 8.31 -11.42
C ILE A 722 21.34 9.54 -10.78
N ASN A 723 20.88 9.90 -9.58
CA ASN A 723 21.47 10.96 -8.77
C ASN A 723 22.51 10.34 -7.85
N LEU A 724 23.76 10.80 -7.96
CA LEU A 724 24.89 10.42 -7.12
C LEU A 724 25.24 11.58 -6.18
N ALA A 725 25.49 11.30 -4.91
CA ALA A 725 26.01 12.25 -3.93
C ALA A 725 27.04 11.57 -3.03
N TRP A 726 28.20 12.21 -2.81
CA TRP A 726 29.30 11.64 -2.01
C TRP A 726 29.90 12.67 -1.05
N ASP A 727 30.64 12.21 -0.04
CA ASP A 727 31.32 13.08 0.91
C ASP A 727 32.66 13.60 0.34
N ALA A 728 32.93 14.89 0.56
CA ALA A 728 34.21 15.53 0.24
C ALA A 728 35.39 15.00 1.08
N SER A 729 35.12 14.40 2.24
CA SER A 729 36.16 13.85 3.14
C SER A 729 37.04 12.78 2.46
N GLY A 730 36.50 12.03 1.49
CA GLY A 730 37.24 11.06 0.70
C GLY A 730 38.35 11.66 -0.18
N GLY A 731 38.29 12.98 -0.44
CA GLY A 731 39.14 13.71 -1.37
C GLY A 731 39.67 15.04 -0.82
N GLU A 732 40.09 15.09 0.45
CA GLU A 732 40.66 16.30 1.04
C GLU A 732 41.86 16.81 0.20
N GLY A 733 41.74 18.00 -0.39
CA GLY A 733 42.74 18.57 -1.32
C GLY A 733 42.47 18.33 -2.82
N ALA A 734 41.32 17.74 -3.19
CA ALA A 734 40.94 17.54 -4.58
C ALA A 734 40.65 18.87 -5.31
N SER A 735 41.10 18.96 -6.56
CA SER A 735 40.75 20.02 -7.51
C SER A 735 39.42 19.75 -8.22
N TYR A 736 39.14 18.47 -8.53
CA TYR A 736 37.88 17.99 -9.12
C TYR A 736 37.69 16.50 -8.83
N TYR A 737 36.51 15.98 -9.14
CA TYR A 737 36.14 14.58 -9.07
C TYR A 737 35.92 14.01 -10.47
N ALA A 738 36.37 12.78 -10.71
CA ALA A 738 36.17 12.01 -11.92
C ALA A 738 35.21 10.85 -11.62
N VAL A 739 34.08 10.81 -12.32
CA VAL A 739 33.05 9.77 -12.14
C VAL A 739 33.23 8.72 -13.23
N TYR A 740 33.44 7.48 -12.83
CA TYR A 740 33.56 6.33 -13.72
C TYR A 740 32.36 5.42 -13.59
N THR A 741 31.96 4.81 -14.71
CA THR A 741 31.16 3.58 -14.70
C THR A 741 32.11 2.41 -14.83
N PHE A 742 32.13 1.48 -13.87
CA PHE A 742 33.06 0.34 -13.91
C PHE A 742 32.34 -0.92 -14.41
N ASN A 743 32.23 -1.05 -15.72
CA ASN A 743 32.04 -2.35 -16.38
C ASN A 743 33.33 -2.62 -17.14
N SER A 744 34.14 -3.61 -16.76
CA SER A 744 35.48 -3.82 -17.36
C SER A 744 35.48 -3.70 -18.89
N PRO A 745 36.10 -2.67 -19.50
CA PRO A 745 36.93 -1.61 -18.90
C PRO A 745 36.15 -0.39 -18.36
N SER A 746 36.59 0.18 -17.22
CA SER A 746 36.00 1.41 -16.65
C SER A 746 35.98 2.56 -17.64
N VAL A 747 34.86 3.25 -17.72
CA VAL A 747 34.64 4.39 -18.61
C VAL A 747 34.44 5.64 -17.77
N LEU A 748 35.29 6.66 -17.97
CA LEU A 748 35.10 7.99 -17.42
C LEU A 748 33.83 8.60 -18.06
N VAL A 749 32.83 8.91 -17.25
CA VAL A 749 31.56 9.46 -17.72
C VAL A 749 31.45 10.97 -17.50
N ALA A 750 32.07 11.51 -16.46
CA ALA A 750 32.09 12.95 -16.20
C ALA A 750 33.25 13.37 -15.30
N THR A 751 33.57 14.66 -15.34
CA THR A 751 34.35 15.34 -14.32
C THR A 751 33.54 16.49 -13.73
N THR A 752 33.62 16.71 -12.42
CA THR A 752 32.83 17.73 -11.72
C THR A 752 33.59 18.28 -10.52
N THR A 753 33.35 19.54 -10.15
CA THR A 753 33.84 20.13 -8.90
C THR A 753 32.81 20.02 -7.77
N GLU A 754 31.58 19.63 -8.09
CA GLU A 754 30.52 19.38 -7.12
C GLU A 754 30.68 17.99 -6.50
N ILE A 755 30.13 17.81 -5.30
CA ILE A 755 30.06 16.52 -4.60
C ILE A 755 28.81 15.70 -4.97
N SER A 756 28.23 16.00 -6.13
CA SER A 756 27.08 15.30 -6.68
C SER A 756 27.14 15.29 -8.20
N TYR A 757 26.49 14.31 -8.80
CA TYR A 757 26.39 14.16 -10.24
C TYR A 757 25.11 13.45 -10.65
N VAL A 758 24.49 13.91 -11.74
CA VAL A 758 23.28 13.31 -12.31
C VAL A 758 23.67 12.57 -13.58
N TYR A 759 23.58 11.25 -13.57
CA TYR A 759 23.89 10.38 -14.71
C TYR A 759 22.61 10.04 -15.50
N PRO A 760 22.52 10.37 -16.80
CA PRO A 760 21.37 10.00 -17.62
C PRO A 760 21.37 8.49 -17.93
N VAL A 761 20.21 7.87 -17.77
CA VAL A 761 19.98 6.43 -17.98
C VAL A 761 19.37 6.22 -19.36
N TYR A 762 20.02 5.37 -20.16
CA TYR A 762 19.52 4.95 -21.48
C TYR A 762 19.26 3.44 -21.58
N GLU A 763 19.76 2.66 -20.61
CA GLU A 763 19.61 1.20 -20.57
C GLU A 763 19.01 0.81 -19.22
N ILE A 764 17.97 -0.02 -19.25
CA ILE A 764 17.22 -0.46 -18.08
C ILE A 764 17.32 -1.98 -17.92
N GLY A 765 16.83 -2.52 -16.80
CA GLY A 765 16.92 -3.95 -16.50
C GLY A 765 18.32 -4.42 -16.11
N ARG A 766 19.15 -3.52 -15.57
CA ARG A 766 20.56 -3.81 -15.26
C ARG A 766 21.08 -3.05 -14.03
N ASP A 767 22.17 -3.55 -13.49
CA ASP A 767 22.94 -2.86 -12.46
C ASP A 767 23.91 -1.83 -13.07
N TYR A 768 24.01 -0.71 -12.37
CA TYR A 768 24.98 0.36 -12.61
C TYR A 768 25.96 0.42 -11.44
N ASN A 769 27.25 0.37 -11.78
CA ASN A 769 28.35 0.47 -10.82
C ASN A 769 29.16 1.74 -11.10
N PHE A 770 29.27 2.60 -10.10
CA PHE A 770 29.98 3.87 -10.15
C PHE A 770 31.20 3.86 -9.23
N GLU A 771 32.27 4.47 -9.70
CA GLU A 771 33.47 4.76 -8.91
C GLU A 771 33.80 6.25 -9.08
N ILE A 772 33.91 6.97 -7.97
CA ILE A 772 34.21 8.38 -7.92
C ILE A 772 35.66 8.51 -7.45
N ARG A 773 36.48 9.22 -8.22
CA ARG A 773 37.88 9.50 -7.87
C ARG A 773 38.09 10.99 -7.66
N ALA A 774 38.62 11.36 -6.51
CA ALA A 774 39.17 12.69 -6.26
C ALA A 774 40.49 12.84 -7.02
N VAL A 775 40.69 13.99 -7.67
CA VAL A 775 41.90 14.31 -8.43
C VAL A 775 42.52 15.61 -7.93
N ASP A 776 43.79 15.58 -7.55
CA ASP A 776 44.54 16.77 -7.08
C ASP A 776 45.06 17.66 -8.23
N GLU A 777 45.76 18.77 -7.92
CA GLU A 777 46.31 19.70 -8.92
C GLU A 777 47.40 19.03 -9.80
N GLU A 778 48.07 18.02 -9.27
CA GLU A 778 49.11 17.25 -9.93
C GLU A 778 48.58 16.11 -10.82
N GLY A 779 47.28 15.81 -10.75
CA GLY A 779 46.61 14.76 -11.52
C GLY A 779 46.67 13.37 -10.86
N THR A 780 46.98 13.29 -9.58
CA THR A 780 46.92 12.05 -8.79
C THR A 780 45.47 11.72 -8.45
N GLU A 781 45.04 10.48 -8.73
CA GLU A 781 43.68 10.03 -8.44
C GLU A 781 43.63 9.21 -7.14
N LYS A 782 42.60 9.44 -6.32
CA LYS A 782 42.25 8.64 -5.15
C LYS A 782 40.76 8.33 -5.16
N ILE A 783 40.37 7.10 -4.83
CA ILE A 783 38.94 6.74 -4.72
C ILE A 783 38.31 7.58 -3.60
N ALA A 784 37.28 8.35 -3.95
CA ALA A 784 36.52 9.23 -3.08
C ALA A 784 35.11 8.69 -2.76
N GLY A 785 34.61 7.76 -3.57
CA GLY A 785 33.32 7.12 -3.35
C GLY A 785 33.03 6.00 -4.35
N SER A 786 32.08 5.14 -4.02
CA SER A 786 31.54 4.13 -4.94
C SER A 786 30.07 3.89 -4.66
N ALA A 787 29.29 3.61 -5.70
CA ALA A 787 27.88 3.27 -5.57
C ALA A 787 27.49 2.16 -6.55
N GLN A 788 26.59 1.28 -6.11
CA GLN A 788 25.88 0.34 -6.96
C GLN A 788 24.39 0.61 -6.88
N ILE A 789 23.72 0.65 -8.03
CA ILE A 789 22.27 0.84 -8.09
C ILE A 789 21.68 -0.02 -9.20
N ASN A 790 20.60 -0.74 -8.88
CA ASN A 790 19.80 -1.43 -9.87
C ASN A 790 18.82 -0.46 -10.53
N VAL A 791 18.81 -0.42 -11.87
CA VAL A 791 17.77 0.26 -12.63
C VAL A 791 16.81 -0.80 -13.16
N PRO A 792 15.57 -0.86 -12.65
CA PRO A 792 14.61 -1.91 -13.03
C PRO A 792 14.17 -1.74 -14.49
N SER A 793 13.70 -2.83 -15.10
CA SER A 793 12.96 -2.73 -16.36
C SER A 793 11.64 -1.98 -16.14
N PHE A 794 11.05 -1.46 -17.22
CA PHE A 794 9.71 -0.88 -17.17
C PHE A 794 8.62 -1.94 -17.00
N LEU A 795 8.91 -3.19 -17.37
CA LEU A 795 7.99 -4.31 -17.23
C LEU A 795 8.43 -5.20 -16.07
N ASP A 796 7.48 -5.71 -15.30
CA ASP A 796 7.75 -6.66 -14.22
C ASP A 796 8.28 -7.98 -14.77
N ALA A 797 7.74 -8.41 -15.92
CA ALA A 797 8.18 -9.58 -16.64
C ALA A 797 7.79 -9.52 -18.12
N ILE A 798 8.59 -10.19 -18.95
CA ILE A 798 8.27 -10.48 -20.34
C ILE A 798 8.40 -11.99 -20.52
N TYR A 799 7.35 -12.64 -21.02
CA TYR A 799 7.37 -14.05 -21.40
C TYR A 799 7.22 -14.20 -22.90
N PHE A 800 7.91 -15.21 -23.45
CA PHE A 800 7.94 -15.50 -24.87
C PHE A 800 7.80 -17.02 -25.08
N PHE A 801 6.65 -17.48 -25.58
CA PHE A 801 6.26 -18.90 -25.54
C PHE A 801 5.19 -19.26 -26.60
N PRO A 802 4.88 -20.55 -26.86
CA PRO A 802 3.83 -20.98 -27.79
C PRO A 802 2.39 -20.60 -27.36
N ASP A 803 1.51 -20.25 -28.32
CA ASP A 803 0.07 -20.08 -28.06
C ASP A 803 -0.65 -21.43 -28.02
N THR A 804 -0.82 -21.99 -26.83
CA THR A 804 -1.52 -23.28 -26.63
C THR A 804 -3.03 -23.23 -26.88
N ARG A 805 -3.61 -22.07 -27.14
CA ARG A 805 -5.05 -21.89 -27.36
C ARG A 805 -5.46 -22.16 -28.81
N THR A 806 -4.48 -22.28 -29.70
CA THR A 806 -4.71 -22.60 -31.11
C THR A 806 -4.27 -24.03 -31.41
N GLU A 807 -4.80 -24.63 -32.48
CA GLU A 807 -4.36 -25.96 -32.95
C GLU A 807 -3.04 -25.89 -33.74
N SER A 808 -2.35 -24.73 -33.76
CA SER A 808 -1.19 -24.43 -34.59
C SER A 808 0.10 -24.47 -33.76
N ASP A 809 1.03 -25.35 -34.12
CA ASP A 809 2.36 -25.42 -33.49
C ASP A 809 3.30 -24.24 -33.85
N THR A 810 2.81 -23.26 -34.61
CA THR A 810 3.59 -22.11 -35.09
C THR A 810 3.06 -20.77 -34.61
N ASP A 811 2.07 -20.76 -33.72
CA ASP A 811 1.56 -19.54 -33.12
C ASP A 811 2.29 -19.30 -31.80
N TYR A 812 2.81 -18.09 -31.60
CA TYR A 812 3.58 -17.72 -30.41
C TYR A 812 3.05 -16.44 -29.79
N LEU A 813 3.25 -16.31 -28.48
CA LEU A 813 2.85 -15.15 -27.69
C LEU A 813 4.06 -14.46 -27.07
N ILE A 814 3.98 -13.13 -27.02
CA ILE A 814 4.70 -12.33 -26.05
C ILE A 814 3.67 -11.85 -25.02
N GLU A 815 3.92 -12.17 -23.75
CA GLU A 815 3.14 -11.69 -22.62
C GLU A 815 3.96 -10.65 -21.84
N LEU A 816 3.42 -9.44 -21.72
CA LEU A 816 4.01 -8.36 -20.95
C LEU A 816 3.25 -8.23 -19.63
N ARG A 817 3.94 -8.31 -18.50
CA ARG A 817 3.36 -8.08 -17.18
C ARG A 817 3.88 -6.77 -16.60
N PHE A 818 3.01 -6.03 -15.94
CA PHE A 818 3.31 -4.71 -15.39
C PHE A 818 2.46 -4.43 -14.15
N SER A 819 3.02 -3.75 -13.15
CA SER A 819 2.28 -3.36 -11.96
C SER A 819 1.42 -2.12 -12.21
N ASP A 820 1.97 -1.19 -13.00
CA ASP A 820 1.42 0.15 -13.19
C ASP A 820 1.42 0.54 -14.67
N TYR A 821 0.36 1.22 -15.09
CA TYR A 821 0.21 1.74 -16.45
C TYR A 821 -0.04 3.25 -16.43
N PRO A 822 0.60 4.05 -17.30
CA PRO A 822 1.58 3.65 -18.31
C PRO A 822 2.94 3.30 -17.68
N PHE A 823 3.56 2.20 -18.14
CA PHE A 823 4.86 1.75 -17.64
C PHE A 823 6.07 2.44 -18.32
N VAL A 824 5.87 3.12 -19.45
CA VAL A 824 6.92 3.94 -20.09
C VAL A 824 6.76 5.38 -19.61
N PRO A 825 7.79 5.98 -18.98
CA PRO A 825 7.71 7.33 -18.43
C PRO A 825 7.56 8.39 -19.52
N ASP A 826 6.96 9.53 -19.14
CA ASP A 826 6.72 10.71 -20.01
C ASP A 826 7.92 11.68 -19.91
N ILE A 827 8.94 11.46 -20.75
CA ILE A 827 10.23 12.18 -20.69
C ILE A 827 10.21 13.48 -21.50
N PHE A 828 9.34 13.58 -22.52
CA PHE A 828 9.28 14.73 -23.42
C PHE A 828 8.02 15.60 -23.21
N GLY A 829 7.32 15.40 -22.09
CA GLY A 829 5.94 15.82 -21.81
C GLY A 829 5.59 17.31 -21.72
N GLU A 830 5.30 17.95 -22.85
CA GLU A 830 4.45 19.17 -22.91
C GLU A 830 3.38 19.14 -24.03
N LEU A 831 3.24 18.03 -24.74
CA LEU A 831 2.35 17.93 -25.90
C LEU A 831 1.00 17.28 -25.53
N ARG A 832 -0.06 17.66 -26.25
CA ARG A 832 -1.43 17.14 -26.03
C ARG A 832 -1.57 15.62 -26.24
N ASP A 833 -0.62 15.01 -26.95
CA ASP A 833 -0.61 13.60 -27.33
C ASP A 833 0.56 12.90 -26.61
N LYS A 834 0.29 11.86 -25.84
CA LYS A 834 1.25 11.22 -24.91
C LYS A 834 1.47 9.72 -25.17
N TRP A 835 1.31 9.30 -26.43
CA TRP A 835 1.47 7.91 -26.85
C TRP A 835 2.87 7.35 -26.54
N LYS A 836 2.97 6.03 -26.35
CA LYS A 836 4.25 5.33 -26.12
C LYS A 836 4.42 4.21 -27.13
N LEU A 837 5.65 3.83 -27.44
CA LEU A 837 5.93 2.67 -28.32
C LEU A 837 6.85 1.66 -27.65
N ALA A 838 6.67 0.39 -27.99
CA ALA A 838 7.62 -0.67 -27.72
C ALA A 838 7.99 -1.43 -29.01
N ILE A 839 9.26 -1.81 -29.15
CA ILE A 839 9.79 -2.63 -30.24
C ILE A 839 10.52 -3.83 -29.66
N PHE A 840 10.24 -5.02 -30.17
CA PHE A 840 10.89 -6.27 -29.75
C PHE A 840 11.89 -6.74 -30.80
N SER A 841 13.13 -7.01 -30.37
CA SER A 841 14.20 -7.53 -31.22
C SER A 841 14.49 -9.00 -30.91
N LEU A 842 14.66 -9.82 -31.94
CA LEU A 842 14.98 -11.24 -31.85
C LEU A 842 16.48 -11.48 -32.00
N ASN A 843 17.09 -12.18 -31.04
CA ASN A 843 18.47 -12.66 -31.05
C ASN A 843 19.54 -11.57 -31.21
N ARG A 844 19.28 -10.39 -30.66
CA ARG A 844 20.22 -9.28 -30.63
C ARG A 844 19.89 -8.30 -29.52
N ASP A 845 20.79 -7.33 -29.32
CA ASP A 845 20.54 -6.17 -28.48
C ASP A 845 19.35 -5.36 -29.01
N ALA A 846 18.70 -4.68 -28.08
CA ALA A 846 17.52 -3.86 -28.30
C ALA A 846 17.74 -2.81 -29.40
N TYR A 847 16.71 -2.59 -30.20
CA TYR A 847 16.80 -1.71 -31.35
C TYR A 847 16.89 -0.23 -30.95
N ASN A 848 18.10 0.33 -31.03
CA ASN A 848 18.40 1.70 -30.62
C ASN A 848 18.38 2.67 -31.82
N ILE A 849 17.19 3.17 -32.19
CA ILE A 849 17.05 4.35 -33.07
C ILE A 849 16.68 5.55 -32.22
N GLY A 850 17.43 6.66 -32.31
CA GLY A 850 17.19 7.85 -31.50
C GLY A 850 15.80 8.50 -31.70
N SER A 851 15.24 8.51 -32.92
CA SER A 851 13.86 8.94 -33.15
C SER A 851 13.18 8.27 -34.34
N ILE A 852 11.86 8.10 -34.25
CA ILE A 852 10.97 7.48 -35.24
C ILE A 852 9.95 8.54 -35.68
N ASN A 853 9.72 8.72 -36.99
CA ASN A 853 8.82 9.75 -37.51
C ASN A 853 7.90 9.27 -38.64
N ASN A 854 6.73 9.89 -38.78
CA ASN A 854 5.68 9.46 -39.71
C ASN A 854 5.83 9.77 -41.24
N PRO A 855 6.77 10.60 -41.76
CA PRO A 855 6.85 10.86 -43.21
C PRO A 855 7.17 9.63 -44.09
N GLN A 856 7.70 8.56 -43.51
CA GLN A 856 8.01 7.30 -44.20
C GLN A 856 7.21 6.10 -43.65
N GLY A 857 6.19 6.35 -42.81
CA GLY A 857 5.47 5.33 -42.05
C GLY A 857 6.12 5.02 -40.70
N TRP A 858 5.34 4.45 -39.78
CA TRP A 858 5.78 4.01 -38.46
C TRP A 858 6.54 2.68 -38.55
N PHE A 859 7.57 2.64 -39.36
CA PHE A 859 8.37 1.44 -39.57
C PHE A 859 9.82 1.73 -39.18
N PRO A 860 10.48 0.82 -38.47
CA PRO A 860 11.93 0.79 -38.51
C PRO A 860 12.37 0.66 -39.99
N PRO A 861 13.56 1.13 -40.37
CA PRO A 861 14.10 1.02 -41.73
C PRO A 861 13.76 -0.34 -42.38
N GLU A 862 13.10 -0.33 -43.54
CA GLU A 862 12.62 -1.55 -44.21
C GLU A 862 13.72 -2.63 -44.32
N GLY A 863 13.38 -3.88 -43.94
CA GLY A 863 14.20 -5.05 -44.22
C GLY A 863 15.00 -5.63 -43.05
N ASP A 864 14.83 -5.15 -41.82
CA ASP A 864 15.46 -5.74 -40.65
C ASP A 864 14.67 -6.96 -40.13
N ASN A 865 15.09 -8.16 -40.53
CA ASN A 865 14.44 -9.42 -40.14
C ASN A 865 14.66 -9.83 -38.68
N LYS A 866 15.36 -9.00 -37.88
CA LYS A 866 15.55 -9.20 -36.45
C LYS A 866 14.60 -8.37 -35.59
N ILE A 867 13.66 -7.64 -36.19
CA ILE A 867 12.57 -6.98 -35.47
C ILE A 867 11.32 -7.86 -35.60
N LEU A 868 10.72 -8.21 -34.47
CA LEU A 868 9.52 -9.05 -34.47
C LEU A 868 8.28 -8.24 -34.85
N ASN A 869 7.48 -8.81 -35.76
CA ASN A 869 6.15 -8.30 -36.03
C ASN A 869 5.18 -8.84 -34.98
N VAL A 870 4.59 -7.94 -34.20
CA VAL A 870 3.57 -8.26 -33.21
C VAL A 870 2.18 -7.92 -33.74
N SER A 871 1.19 -8.72 -33.34
CA SER A 871 -0.21 -8.54 -33.65
C SER A 871 -1.01 -8.30 -32.37
N TYR A 872 -1.82 -7.26 -32.36
CA TYR A 872 -2.62 -6.86 -31.19
C TYR A 872 -3.93 -6.14 -31.59
N PRO A 873 -5.00 -6.20 -30.77
CA PRO A 873 -6.26 -5.54 -31.07
C PRO A 873 -6.12 -4.02 -31.12
N ARG A 874 -6.56 -3.39 -32.22
CA ARG A 874 -6.53 -1.92 -32.37
C ARG A 874 -7.71 -1.25 -31.68
N CYS A 875 -7.48 -0.01 -31.26
CA CYS A 875 -8.52 0.89 -30.82
C CYS A 875 -9.70 1.02 -31.83
N GLY A 876 -10.94 1.02 -31.32
CA GLY A 876 -12.18 1.37 -32.07
C GLY A 876 -12.69 0.39 -33.13
N SER A 877 -11.92 -0.61 -33.57
CA SER A 877 -12.29 -1.44 -34.75
C SER A 877 -12.45 -2.94 -34.50
N GLY A 878 -12.08 -3.45 -33.31
CA GLY A 878 -12.04 -4.89 -33.02
C GLY A 878 -11.11 -5.69 -33.93
N SER A 879 -10.39 -5.03 -34.86
CA SER A 879 -9.49 -5.64 -35.83
C SER A 879 -8.05 -5.60 -35.30
N SER A 880 -7.27 -6.66 -35.58
CA SER A 880 -5.88 -6.73 -35.14
C SER A 880 -4.98 -5.85 -36.01
N SER A 881 -4.10 -5.07 -35.37
CA SER A 881 -2.88 -4.53 -35.97
C SER A 881 -1.89 -5.66 -36.15
N ALA A 882 -1.10 -5.64 -37.21
CA ALA A 882 0.13 -6.43 -37.30
C ALA A 882 1.25 -5.50 -37.75
N GLY A 883 2.38 -5.50 -37.05
CA GLY A 883 3.54 -4.69 -37.42
C GLY A 883 4.69 -4.74 -36.41
N PRO A 884 5.82 -4.09 -36.71
CA PRO A 884 7.04 -4.15 -35.90
C PRO A 884 7.02 -3.27 -34.64
N ILE A 885 5.91 -2.57 -34.40
CA ILE A 885 5.78 -1.59 -33.31
C ILE A 885 4.49 -1.89 -32.55
N LEU A 886 4.62 -2.05 -31.24
CA LEU A 886 3.51 -1.97 -30.30
C LEU A 886 3.26 -0.50 -29.97
N ILE A 887 2.09 0.02 -30.35
CA ILE A 887 1.67 1.38 -29.99
C ILE A 887 0.81 1.29 -28.72
N LEU A 888 1.25 1.95 -27.67
CA LEU A 888 0.59 1.96 -26.35
C LEU A 888 -0.17 3.29 -26.17
N PRO A 889 -1.45 3.26 -25.77
CA PRO A 889 -2.17 4.48 -25.41
C PRO A 889 -1.58 5.14 -24.17
N ASP A 890 -1.73 6.45 -24.02
CA ASP A 890 -1.29 7.14 -22.81
C ASP A 890 -2.09 6.72 -21.56
N SER A 891 -3.38 6.42 -21.76
CA SER A 891 -4.28 5.98 -20.70
C SER A 891 -5.21 4.88 -21.19
N GLY A 892 -5.80 4.14 -20.27
CA GLY A 892 -6.89 3.19 -20.55
C GLY A 892 -8.16 3.83 -21.14
N SER A 893 -8.22 5.16 -21.30
CA SER A 893 -9.34 5.88 -21.93
C SER A 893 -8.94 6.61 -23.21
N GLY A 894 -7.66 6.59 -23.62
CA GLY A 894 -7.11 7.33 -24.77
C GLY A 894 -7.59 6.87 -26.16
N CYS A 895 -8.59 5.99 -26.18
CA CYS A 895 -9.18 5.44 -27.40
C CYS A 895 -10.21 6.41 -28.01
N GLY A 896 -9.77 7.32 -28.88
CA GLY A 896 -10.63 8.35 -29.50
C GLY A 896 -10.88 8.18 -31.00
N ASP A 897 -11.92 8.84 -31.52
CA ASP A 897 -12.23 8.92 -32.95
C ASP A 897 -11.26 9.87 -33.67
N GLY A 898 -10.12 9.35 -34.11
CA GLY A 898 -9.11 10.11 -34.86
C GLY A 898 -8.22 9.20 -35.71
N GLY A 899 -8.02 9.52 -36.99
CA GLY A 899 -7.06 8.80 -37.83
C GLY A 899 -5.61 8.95 -37.34
N GLY A 900 -4.73 7.98 -37.64
CA GLY A 900 -3.30 8.03 -37.30
C GLY A 900 -2.89 7.06 -36.19
N VAL A 901 -2.01 7.51 -35.27
CA VAL A 901 -1.52 6.74 -34.11
C VAL A 901 -2.67 6.23 -33.23
N THR A 902 -3.71 7.03 -33.03
CA THR A 902 -4.90 6.70 -32.22
C THR A 902 -5.58 5.40 -32.68
N ASN A 903 -5.87 5.26 -33.98
CA ASN A 903 -6.49 4.05 -34.53
C ASN A 903 -5.53 2.85 -34.59
N SER A 904 -4.23 3.06 -34.38
CA SER A 904 -3.21 2.01 -34.48
C SER A 904 -2.73 1.53 -33.11
N ALA A 905 -3.15 2.19 -32.03
CA ALA A 905 -2.82 1.86 -30.66
C ALA A 905 -3.54 0.61 -30.15
N LEU A 906 -2.92 -0.02 -29.15
CA LEU A 906 -3.49 -1.12 -28.38
C LEU A 906 -4.84 -0.69 -27.81
N SER A 907 -5.83 -1.56 -27.97
CA SER A 907 -7.17 -1.30 -27.45
C SER A 907 -7.17 -1.31 -25.92
N SER A 908 -7.81 -0.33 -25.31
CA SER A 908 -7.75 -0.13 -23.85
C SER A 908 -8.31 -1.27 -23.02
N TRP A 909 -9.18 -2.13 -23.57
CA TRP A 909 -9.66 -3.30 -22.84
C TRP A 909 -8.53 -4.31 -22.56
N GLN A 910 -7.46 -4.34 -23.35
CA GLN A 910 -6.26 -5.15 -23.05
C GLN A 910 -5.51 -4.66 -21.80
N LEU A 911 -5.84 -3.46 -21.29
CA LEU A 911 -5.24 -2.87 -20.09
C LEU A 911 -6.13 -3.05 -18.85
N GLN A 912 -7.21 -3.83 -18.93
CA GLN A 912 -8.10 -4.11 -17.79
C GLN A 912 -7.44 -4.96 -16.71
N ILE A 913 -6.46 -5.77 -17.11
CA ILE A 913 -5.64 -6.59 -16.22
C ILE A 913 -4.16 -6.23 -16.47
N PRO A 914 -3.26 -6.48 -15.50
CA PRO A 914 -1.83 -6.16 -15.59
C PRO A 914 -1.04 -7.03 -16.59
N VAL A 915 -1.66 -7.43 -17.69
CA VAL A 915 -1.13 -8.37 -18.68
C VAL A 915 -1.53 -7.92 -20.10
N ILE A 916 -0.54 -7.69 -20.97
CA ILE A 916 -0.74 -7.48 -22.41
C ILE A 916 -0.25 -8.72 -23.16
N ARG A 917 -1.10 -9.26 -24.04
CA ARG A 917 -0.74 -10.40 -24.89
C ARG A 917 -0.64 -10.00 -26.35
N LEU A 918 0.50 -10.32 -26.96
CA LEU A 918 0.83 -10.01 -28.34
C LEU A 918 1.05 -11.31 -29.11
N ASN A 919 0.37 -11.47 -30.24
CA ASN A 919 0.63 -12.58 -31.14
C ASN A 919 1.90 -12.26 -31.94
N VAL A 920 2.84 -13.20 -32.03
CA VAL A 920 4.08 -13.03 -32.78
C VAL A 920 3.89 -13.58 -34.19
N ASN A 921 4.16 -12.75 -35.19
CA ASN A 921 4.16 -13.16 -36.59
C ASN A 921 5.61 -13.35 -37.04
N LEU A 922 6.04 -14.61 -37.15
CA LEU A 922 7.33 -14.94 -37.72
C LEU A 922 7.29 -14.94 -39.26
N PRO A 923 8.42 -14.69 -39.94
CA PRO A 923 8.55 -14.94 -41.36
C PRO A 923 8.22 -16.41 -41.71
N GLU A 924 7.63 -16.63 -42.89
CA GLU A 924 7.21 -17.97 -43.35
C GLU A 924 8.37 -18.97 -43.33
N GLY A 925 8.24 -20.05 -42.54
CA GLY A 925 9.23 -21.12 -42.42
C GLY A 925 10.25 -20.97 -41.28
N GLU A 926 10.15 -19.91 -40.46
CA GLU A 926 10.93 -19.79 -39.22
C GLU A 926 10.20 -20.41 -38.02
N SER A 927 10.95 -21.09 -37.15
CA SER A 927 10.48 -21.66 -35.89
C SER A 927 11.41 -21.23 -34.76
N LEU A 928 10.86 -21.04 -33.56
CA LEU A 928 11.64 -20.65 -32.39
C LEU A 928 12.17 -21.88 -31.65
N SER A 929 13.29 -21.68 -30.95
CA SER A 929 13.98 -22.66 -30.11
C SER A 929 14.34 -22.03 -28.76
N PRO A 930 14.63 -22.81 -27.72
CA PRO A 930 15.04 -22.27 -26.42
C PRO A 930 16.32 -21.41 -26.43
N ALA A 931 17.08 -21.41 -27.52
CA ALA A 931 18.25 -20.55 -27.69
C ALA A 931 17.89 -19.15 -28.17
N ASP A 932 16.68 -18.97 -28.71
CA ASP A 932 16.20 -17.70 -29.21
C ASP A 932 15.77 -16.79 -28.03
N TYR A 933 16.05 -15.50 -28.12
CA TYR A 933 15.73 -14.54 -27.06
C TYR A 933 15.27 -13.19 -27.59
N LEU A 934 14.54 -12.46 -26.75
CA LEU A 934 14.09 -11.11 -27.02
C LEU A 934 14.83 -10.06 -26.20
N THR A 935 14.89 -8.87 -26.76
CA THR A 935 15.22 -7.61 -26.08
C THR A 935 14.20 -6.55 -26.51
N ALA A 936 14.06 -5.47 -25.74
CA ALA A 936 13.00 -4.48 -25.94
C ALA A 936 13.50 -3.03 -26.00
N SER A 937 12.81 -2.17 -26.74
CA SER A 937 13.12 -0.74 -26.84
C SER A 937 11.86 0.07 -26.64
N PHE A 938 11.93 1.09 -25.79
CA PHE A 938 10.79 1.89 -25.37
C PHE A 938 10.95 3.34 -25.81
N TYR A 939 9.86 3.93 -26.30
CA TYR A 939 9.83 5.26 -26.89
C TYR A 939 8.69 6.08 -26.34
N ASP A 940 8.90 7.39 -26.28
CA ASP A 940 7.93 8.40 -25.86
C ASP A 940 7.73 9.44 -26.96
N PHE A 941 6.54 10.03 -26.99
CA PHE A 941 6.13 11.00 -28.00
C PHE A 941 6.87 12.32 -27.81
N SER A 942 7.60 12.80 -28.83
CA SER A 942 8.55 13.90 -28.68
C SER A 942 8.27 15.15 -29.53
N ASP A 943 7.50 15.05 -30.62
CA ASP A 943 7.10 16.23 -31.41
C ASP A 943 5.83 15.98 -32.24
N SER A 944 5.00 17.02 -32.35
CA SER A 944 3.91 17.18 -33.30
C SER A 944 4.19 18.41 -34.18
N GLY A 945 5.26 18.38 -34.97
CA GLY A 945 5.72 19.55 -35.72
C GLY A 945 4.66 20.11 -36.70
N PRO A 946 4.86 21.34 -37.25
CA PRO A 946 3.86 22.13 -38.00
C PRO A 946 3.34 21.53 -39.32
N SER A 947 3.64 20.27 -39.60
CA SER A 947 3.25 19.53 -40.81
C SER A 947 2.55 18.20 -40.52
N ASN A 948 1.92 18.04 -39.35
CA ASN A 948 1.36 16.77 -38.85
C ASN A 948 2.43 15.65 -38.78
N ARG A 949 3.69 16.01 -38.56
CA ARG A 949 4.75 15.04 -38.31
C ARG A 949 4.69 14.63 -36.85
N GLN A 950 4.25 13.41 -36.62
CA GLN A 950 4.33 12.76 -35.33
C GLN A 950 5.72 12.13 -35.22
N ALA A 951 6.41 12.39 -34.12
CA ALA A 951 7.72 11.83 -33.82
C ALA A 951 7.75 11.22 -32.41
N PHE A 952 8.46 10.11 -32.29
CA PHE A 952 8.78 9.47 -31.02
C PHE A 952 10.29 9.44 -30.85
N SER A 953 10.76 9.64 -29.64
CA SER A 953 12.17 9.56 -29.27
C SER A 953 12.40 8.37 -28.35
N LEU A 954 13.56 7.74 -28.48
CA LEU A 954 13.96 6.64 -27.62
C LEU A 954 14.05 7.14 -26.17
N VAL A 955 13.40 6.42 -25.26
CA VAL A 955 13.50 6.62 -23.81
C VAL A 955 14.58 5.71 -23.24
N ALA A 956 14.44 4.41 -23.46
CA ALA A 956 15.35 3.40 -22.93
C ALA A 956 15.37 2.13 -23.76
N VAL A 957 16.46 1.39 -23.63
CA VAL A 957 16.59 0.01 -24.13
C VAL A 957 16.70 -0.97 -22.97
N ASP A 958 16.07 -2.14 -23.11
CA ASP A 958 16.24 -3.28 -22.20
C ASP A 958 16.92 -4.42 -22.96
N ASN A 959 18.21 -4.62 -22.66
CA ASN A 959 19.04 -5.67 -23.26
C ASN A 959 19.00 -7.00 -22.48
N THR A 960 18.12 -7.11 -21.48
CA THR A 960 17.89 -8.38 -20.78
C THR A 960 17.45 -9.44 -21.78
N LYS A 961 18.19 -10.56 -21.84
CA LYS A 961 17.91 -11.65 -22.78
C LYS A 961 16.75 -12.49 -22.27
N ILE A 962 15.56 -12.25 -22.80
CA ILE A 962 14.36 -13.02 -22.47
C ILE A 962 14.27 -14.22 -23.42
N PHE A 963 14.75 -15.37 -22.97
CA PHE A 963 14.77 -16.59 -23.77
C PHE A 963 13.37 -17.15 -24.01
N PHE A 964 13.15 -17.71 -25.20
CA PHE A 964 11.95 -18.45 -25.57
C PHE A 964 11.76 -19.67 -24.66
N GLN A 965 10.53 -19.86 -24.18
CA GLN A 965 10.16 -20.92 -23.26
C GLN A 965 9.19 -21.87 -23.97
N GLU A 966 9.49 -23.16 -23.99
CA GLU A 966 8.59 -24.18 -24.55
C GLU A 966 7.40 -24.47 -23.64
N GLU A 967 7.55 -24.20 -22.34
CA GLU A 967 6.49 -24.33 -21.34
C GLU A 967 5.76 -23.01 -21.15
N LEU A 968 4.46 -23.10 -20.82
CA LEU A 968 3.66 -21.94 -20.46
C LEU A 968 4.24 -21.26 -19.21
N PRO A 969 4.29 -19.92 -19.16
CA PRO A 969 4.63 -19.24 -17.93
C PRO A 969 3.56 -19.51 -16.87
N PRO A 970 3.87 -19.30 -15.57
CA PRO A 970 2.90 -19.51 -14.50
C PRO A 970 1.62 -18.69 -14.76
N GLN A 971 0.52 -19.40 -15.03
CA GLN A 971 -0.82 -18.84 -15.15
C GLN A 971 -1.56 -19.03 -13.82
N ALA A 972 -2.29 -18.00 -13.41
CA ALA A 972 -3.18 -18.05 -12.29
C ALA A 972 -4.36 -18.99 -12.59
N LYS A 973 -4.99 -19.49 -11.52
CA LYS A 973 -6.26 -20.17 -11.65
C LYS A 973 -7.37 -19.14 -11.41
N PRO A 974 -8.51 -19.26 -12.08
CA PRO A 974 -9.65 -18.40 -11.77
C PRO A 974 -10.04 -18.54 -10.31
N THR A 975 -10.58 -17.47 -9.73
CA THR A 975 -11.11 -17.53 -8.38
C THR A 975 -12.26 -18.54 -8.31
N LYS A 976 -12.41 -19.21 -7.16
CA LYS A 976 -13.49 -20.15 -6.92
C LYS A 976 -14.85 -19.43 -7.11
N PRO A 977 -15.75 -19.92 -7.99
CA PRO A 977 -17.07 -19.32 -8.13
C PRO A 977 -17.86 -19.49 -6.82
N GLU A 978 -18.88 -18.67 -6.61
CA GLU A 978 -19.73 -18.76 -5.42
C GLU A 978 -21.17 -18.98 -5.84
N ILE A 979 -21.73 -20.15 -5.53
CA ILE A 979 -23.16 -20.43 -5.77
C ILE A 979 -23.97 -19.59 -4.78
N THR A 980 -24.66 -18.59 -5.28
CA THR A 980 -25.42 -17.62 -4.47
C THR A 980 -26.83 -18.10 -4.20
N GLU A 981 -27.43 -18.83 -5.14
CA GLU A 981 -28.82 -19.23 -5.06
C GLU A 981 -29.07 -20.54 -5.80
N LEU A 982 -29.99 -21.33 -5.26
CA LEU A 982 -30.55 -22.53 -5.88
C LEU A 982 -32.06 -22.35 -6.01
N LEU A 983 -32.52 -22.21 -7.25
CA LEU A 983 -33.90 -21.99 -7.60
C LEU A 983 -34.48 -23.25 -8.21
N PHE A 984 -35.48 -23.81 -7.57
CA PHE A 984 -36.24 -24.91 -8.13
C PHE A 984 -37.53 -24.39 -8.78
N GLY A 985 -37.69 -24.65 -10.07
CA GLY A 985 -38.92 -24.34 -10.78
C GLY A 985 -39.97 -25.42 -10.50
N ASP A 986 -40.86 -25.17 -9.54
CA ASP A 986 -41.93 -26.11 -9.15
C ASP A 986 -42.77 -26.61 -10.35
N LEU A 987 -42.99 -25.76 -11.35
CA LEU A 987 -43.75 -26.10 -12.54
C LEU A 987 -42.94 -26.84 -13.60
N THR A 988 -41.61 -26.79 -13.57
CA THR A 988 -40.74 -27.33 -14.64
C THR A 988 -39.83 -28.46 -14.18
N ALA A 989 -39.70 -28.68 -12.86
CA ALA A 989 -38.72 -29.57 -12.24
C ALA A 989 -37.26 -29.26 -12.66
N ASN A 990 -37.00 -28.02 -13.09
CA ASN A 990 -35.66 -27.55 -13.40
C ASN A 990 -35.04 -26.96 -12.13
N LEU A 991 -33.84 -27.43 -11.82
CA LEU A 991 -33.00 -26.79 -10.83
C LEU A 991 -32.06 -25.83 -11.55
N SER A 992 -32.22 -24.55 -11.26
CA SER A 992 -31.35 -23.47 -11.71
C SER A 992 -30.50 -23.01 -10.54
N PHE A 993 -29.29 -22.53 -10.81
CA PHE A 993 -28.43 -21.93 -9.80
C PHE A 993 -27.81 -20.66 -10.34
N ASN A 994 -27.72 -19.65 -9.47
CA ASN A 994 -27.03 -18.39 -9.73
C ASN A 994 -25.66 -18.43 -9.05
N TRP A 995 -24.69 -17.73 -9.61
CA TRP A 995 -23.37 -17.61 -9.02
C TRP A 995 -22.73 -16.25 -9.29
N ASN A 996 -21.84 -15.85 -8.38
CA ASN A 996 -20.94 -14.73 -8.62
C ASN A 996 -19.88 -15.15 -9.64
N LYS A 997 -19.64 -14.32 -10.67
CA LYS A 997 -18.57 -14.56 -11.64
C LYS A 997 -17.22 -14.63 -10.92
N SER A 998 -16.44 -15.64 -11.28
CA SER A 998 -15.01 -15.73 -11.01
C SER A 998 -14.27 -14.61 -11.73
N THR A 999 -13.12 -14.25 -11.16
CA THR A 999 -12.14 -13.30 -11.69
C THR A 999 -10.81 -14.01 -11.86
N ASP A 1000 -9.95 -13.47 -12.70
CA ASP A 1000 -8.60 -14.01 -12.89
C ASP A 1000 -7.59 -12.87 -13.10
N SER A 1001 -6.38 -13.02 -12.56
CA SER A 1001 -5.34 -11.98 -12.61
C SER A 1001 -4.62 -11.89 -13.96
N ASP A 1002 -4.63 -12.98 -14.75
CA ASP A 1002 -4.02 -13.03 -16.07
C ASP A 1002 -5.00 -13.45 -17.16
N THR A 1003 -6.23 -13.83 -16.83
CA THR A 1003 -7.29 -14.05 -17.82
C THR A 1003 -8.35 -12.97 -17.75
N PHE A 1004 -8.74 -12.41 -18.90
CA PHE A 1004 -9.86 -11.48 -18.93
C PHE A 1004 -11.14 -12.17 -18.46
N ASP A 1005 -11.84 -11.58 -17.48
CA ASP A 1005 -13.02 -12.19 -16.85
C ASP A 1005 -14.11 -12.66 -17.82
N TRP A 1006 -14.26 -12.01 -18.97
CA TRP A 1006 -15.24 -12.38 -20.00
C TRP A 1006 -14.86 -13.62 -20.82
N LEU A 1007 -13.60 -14.06 -20.76
CA LEU A 1007 -13.12 -15.32 -21.33
C LEU A 1007 -13.29 -16.50 -20.36
N ILE A 1008 -13.56 -16.24 -19.08
CA ILE A 1008 -13.81 -17.29 -18.09
C ILE A 1008 -15.10 -18.03 -18.43
N ARG A 1009 -14.97 -19.34 -18.64
CA ARG A 1009 -16.09 -20.26 -18.84
C ARG A 1009 -16.41 -21.00 -17.55
N TYR A 1010 -17.62 -21.56 -17.47
CA TYR A 1010 -18.08 -22.28 -16.29
C TYR A 1010 -18.54 -23.67 -16.65
N GLN A 1011 -18.16 -24.64 -15.81
CA GLN A 1011 -18.67 -25.99 -15.90
C GLN A 1011 -19.45 -26.35 -14.64
N SER A 1012 -20.51 -27.12 -14.83
CA SER A 1012 -21.31 -27.67 -13.76
C SER A 1012 -21.30 -29.20 -13.77
N ASN A 1013 -21.44 -29.78 -12.59
CA ASN A 1013 -21.60 -31.21 -12.38
C ASN A 1013 -22.63 -31.41 -11.28
N TYR A 1014 -23.39 -32.50 -11.33
CA TYR A 1014 -24.36 -32.81 -10.31
C TYR A 1014 -24.39 -34.32 -10.08
N SER A 1015 -24.59 -34.71 -8.83
CA SER A 1015 -24.53 -36.12 -8.42
C SER A 1015 -25.56 -36.38 -7.34
N ALA A 1016 -26.26 -37.52 -7.44
CA ALA A 1016 -27.09 -38.05 -6.36
C ALA A 1016 -26.25 -38.80 -5.30
N SER A 1017 -24.92 -38.80 -5.44
CA SER A 1017 -23.98 -39.39 -4.50
C SER A 1017 -23.16 -38.30 -3.81
N SER A 1018 -22.28 -38.69 -2.88
CA SER A 1018 -21.40 -37.77 -2.15
C SER A 1018 -20.24 -37.23 -2.98
N GLU A 1019 -20.05 -37.69 -4.22
CA GLU A 1019 -18.92 -37.32 -5.09
C GLU A 1019 -19.38 -37.00 -6.51
N PHE A 1020 -18.64 -36.14 -7.21
CA PHE A 1020 -18.86 -35.86 -8.64
C PHE A 1020 -18.23 -36.94 -9.51
N LEU A 1021 -18.84 -37.20 -10.67
CA LEU A 1021 -18.22 -38.06 -11.69
C LEU A 1021 -17.33 -37.20 -12.59
N ASP A 1022 -16.04 -37.55 -12.71
CA ASP A 1022 -15.04 -36.73 -13.41
C ASP A 1022 -15.36 -36.46 -14.89
N ASP A 1023 -16.08 -37.37 -15.56
CA ASP A 1023 -16.51 -37.26 -16.95
C ASP A 1023 -17.87 -36.55 -17.15
N ALA A 1024 -18.51 -36.12 -16.06
CA ALA A 1024 -19.85 -35.51 -16.08
C ALA A 1024 -19.86 -33.97 -16.02
N TRP A 1025 -18.70 -33.32 -16.05
CA TRP A 1025 -18.60 -31.86 -16.11
C TRP A 1025 -19.02 -31.34 -17.49
N THR A 1026 -20.01 -30.45 -17.54
CA THR A 1026 -20.49 -29.83 -18.78
C THR A 1026 -20.57 -28.32 -18.64
N GLU A 1027 -20.45 -27.60 -19.75
CA GLU A 1027 -20.79 -26.16 -19.80
C GLU A 1027 -22.16 -25.90 -19.17
N VAL A 1028 -22.29 -24.80 -18.42
CA VAL A 1028 -23.50 -24.56 -17.60
C VAL A 1028 -24.76 -24.49 -18.47
N GLY A 1029 -25.80 -25.22 -18.05
CA GLY A 1029 -27.12 -25.25 -18.67
C GLY A 1029 -28.19 -25.83 -17.73
N GLY A 1030 -29.48 -25.62 -18.05
CA GLY A 1030 -30.59 -26.07 -17.19
C GLY A 1030 -30.71 -27.60 -17.13
N LYS A 1031 -30.96 -28.13 -15.92
CA LYS A 1031 -31.09 -29.58 -15.68
C LYS A 1031 -32.41 -29.95 -15.02
N ILE A 1032 -33.04 -31.01 -15.55
CA ILE A 1032 -34.18 -31.68 -14.92
C ILE A 1032 -33.64 -32.64 -13.85
N VAL A 1033 -34.14 -32.50 -12.63
CA VAL A 1033 -33.80 -33.34 -11.46
C VAL A 1033 -34.94 -34.34 -11.14
N GLU A 1034 -34.61 -35.48 -10.55
CA GLU A 1034 -35.56 -36.57 -10.24
C GLU A 1034 -35.87 -36.64 -8.73
N GLN A 1035 -37.16 -36.75 -8.37
CA GLN A 1035 -37.57 -36.79 -6.97
C GLN A 1035 -37.05 -38.03 -6.24
N GLY A 1036 -36.53 -37.84 -5.02
CA GLY A 1036 -36.08 -38.91 -4.11
C GLY A 1036 -34.57 -38.97 -3.87
N ASN A 1037 -33.80 -38.08 -4.48
CA ASN A 1037 -32.36 -37.94 -4.28
C ASN A 1037 -32.03 -36.58 -3.64
N ASP A 1038 -30.98 -36.56 -2.81
CA ASP A 1038 -30.26 -35.34 -2.47
C ASP A 1038 -29.18 -35.12 -3.55
N TYR A 1039 -29.12 -33.92 -4.10
CA TYR A 1039 -28.18 -33.56 -5.15
C TYR A 1039 -27.01 -32.77 -4.58
N LEU A 1040 -25.81 -33.27 -4.79
CA LEU A 1040 -24.59 -32.47 -4.72
C LEU A 1040 -24.41 -31.76 -6.06
N ILE A 1041 -24.25 -30.44 -6.03
CA ILE A 1041 -24.10 -29.57 -7.19
C ILE A 1041 -22.72 -28.95 -7.13
N GLY A 1042 -21.98 -29.07 -8.23
CA GLY A 1042 -20.63 -28.60 -8.41
C GLY A 1042 -20.59 -27.54 -9.48
N LEU A 1043 -19.87 -26.46 -9.22
CA LEU A 1043 -19.60 -25.40 -10.17
C LEU A 1043 -18.11 -25.05 -10.11
N ARG A 1044 -17.47 -24.93 -11.27
CA ARG A 1044 -16.07 -24.50 -11.37
C ARG A 1044 -15.89 -23.59 -12.57
N ALA A 1045 -14.88 -22.73 -12.50
CA ALA A 1045 -14.50 -21.80 -13.55
C ALA A 1045 -13.27 -22.31 -14.30
N ILE A 1046 -13.15 -21.96 -15.58
CA ILE A 1046 -12.06 -22.35 -16.47
C ILE A 1046 -11.64 -21.12 -17.25
N ASP A 1047 -10.34 -20.82 -17.25
CA ASP A 1047 -9.77 -19.71 -18.03
C ASP A 1047 -9.54 -20.06 -19.51
N ASP A 1048 -8.90 -19.16 -20.26
CA ASP A 1048 -8.57 -19.38 -21.66
C ASP A 1048 -7.39 -20.35 -21.88
N PHE A 1049 -6.57 -20.62 -20.86
CA PHE A 1049 -5.49 -21.62 -20.89
C PHE A 1049 -5.91 -23.01 -20.37
N GLY A 1050 -7.16 -23.14 -19.91
CA GLY A 1050 -7.71 -24.38 -19.38
C GLY A 1050 -7.40 -24.64 -17.91
N ASN A 1051 -6.85 -23.68 -17.15
CA ASN A 1051 -6.72 -23.84 -15.71
C ASN A 1051 -8.10 -23.81 -15.05
N VAL A 1052 -8.28 -24.72 -14.11
CA VAL A 1052 -9.58 -24.96 -13.46
C VAL A 1052 -9.52 -24.45 -12.03
N SER A 1053 -10.51 -23.67 -11.63
CA SER A 1053 -10.66 -23.18 -10.26
C SER A 1053 -11.06 -24.29 -9.28
N ASP A 1054 -10.97 -23.99 -7.99
CA ASP A 1054 -11.56 -24.84 -6.97
C ASP A 1054 -13.08 -24.99 -7.20
N THR A 1055 -13.60 -26.18 -6.93
CA THR A 1055 -15.03 -26.46 -7.12
C THR A 1055 -15.85 -25.86 -5.99
N ALA A 1056 -16.84 -25.04 -6.35
CA ALA A 1056 -17.93 -24.62 -5.49
C ALA A 1056 -18.97 -25.72 -5.42
N THR A 1057 -19.38 -26.05 -4.19
CA THR A 1057 -20.32 -27.13 -3.93
C THR A 1057 -21.51 -26.61 -3.17
N SER A 1058 -22.71 -27.05 -3.57
CA SER A 1058 -23.92 -26.85 -2.80
C SER A 1058 -24.75 -28.13 -2.80
N THR A 1059 -25.54 -28.33 -1.75
CA THR A 1059 -26.46 -29.47 -1.65
C THR A 1059 -27.88 -28.98 -1.82
N TRP A 1060 -28.66 -29.68 -2.62
CA TRP A 1060 -30.06 -29.39 -2.82
C TRP A 1060 -30.91 -30.64 -2.67
N SER A 1061 -32.02 -30.51 -1.96
CA SER A 1061 -33.03 -31.55 -1.80
C SER A 1061 -34.36 -31.02 -2.26
N PHE A 1062 -35.23 -31.91 -2.76
CA PHE A 1062 -36.59 -31.53 -3.12
C PHE A 1062 -37.34 -30.92 -1.92
N PRO A 1063 -38.15 -29.88 -2.13
CA PRO A 1063 -39.06 -29.38 -1.12
C PRO A 1063 -39.96 -30.51 -0.58
N SER A 1064 -40.16 -30.55 0.74
CA SER A 1064 -40.88 -31.65 1.41
C SER A 1064 -42.35 -31.78 1.01
N ASP A 1065 -42.91 -30.73 0.42
CA ASP A 1065 -44.28 -30.56 -0.07
C ASP A 1065 -44.42 -30.80 -1.59
N PHE A 1066 -43.31 -30.97 -2.31
CA PHE A 1066 -43.33 -31.31 -3.73
C PHE A 1066 -43.71 -32.79 -3.94
N ILE A 1067 -44.65 -33.12 -4.83
CA ILE A 1067 -45.06 -34.52 -5.12
C ILE A 1067 -45.07 -34.76 -6.64
N GLN A 1068 -44.21 -35.65 -7.12
CA GLN A 1068 -44.15 -36.05 -8.54
C GLN A 1068 -45.01 -37.31 -8.79
N TYR A 1069 -45.99 -37.23 -9.68
CA TYR A 1069 -46.79 -38.39 -10.10
C TYR A 1069 -46.32 -38.96 -11.44
N SER A 1070 -45.72 -40.15 -11.41
CA SER A 1070 -45.39 -40.90 -12.62
C SER A 1070 -46.53 -41.85 -13.00
N VAL A 1071 -47.40 -41.45 -13.92
CA VAL A 1071 -48.46 -42.35 -14.42
C VAL A 1071 -47.86 -43.30 -15.46
N SER A 1072 -47.45 -44.49 -15.02
CA SER A 1072 -47.11 -45.57 -15.95
C SER A 1072 -48.37 -46.33 -16.34
N SER A 1073 -48.78 -46.16 -17.60
CA SER A 1073 -49.80 -46.92 -18.35
C SER A 1073 -51.26 -46.48 -18.24
N GLN A 1074 -51.85 -46.26 -19.44
CA GLN A 1074 -53.27 -46.09 -19.80
C GLN A 1074 -54.29 -45.86 -18.67
N LEU A 1075 -54.27 -44.68 -18.05
CA LEU A 1075 -55.43 -44.15 -17.35
C LEU A 1075 -55.61 -42.69 -17.78
N ASP A 1076 -56.71 -42.44 -18.51
CA ASP A 1076 -57.07 -41.14 -19.10
C ASP A 1076 -57.53 -40.10 -18.04
N ASN A 1077 -57.45 -40.43 -16.74
CA ASN A 1077 -58.15 -39.73 -15.66
C ASN A 1077 -57.27 -39.61 -14.39
N ALA A 1078 -57.29 -38.43 -13.74
CA ALA A 1078 -56.83 -38.19 -12.38
C ALA A 1078 -58.01 -37.79 -11.49
N SER A 1079 -58.04 -38.18 -10.23
CA SER A 1079 -59.09 -37.76 -9.30
C SER A 1079 -58.63 -37.80 -7.85
N GLN A 1080 -59.19 -36.94 -7.00
CA GLN A 1080 -58.88 -36.92 -5.57
C GLN A 1080 -60.08 -36.49 -4.73
N ASP A 1081 -60.22 -37.14 -3.57
CA ASP A 1081 -61.23 -36.83 -2.56
C ASP A 1081 -60.70 -35.80 -1.55
N PHE A 1082 -61.57 -34.89 -1.11
CA PHE A 1082 -61.25 -33.92 -0.08
C PHE A 1082 -62.48 -33.61 0.79
N VAL A 1083 -62.23 -33.12 2.02
CA VAL A 1083 -63.26 -32.72 2.98
C VAL A 1083 -63.00 -31.28 3.42
N PRO A 1084 -63.84 -30.31 3.03
CA PRO A 1084 -63.76 -28.94 3.50
C PRO A 1084 -63.84 -28.90 5.03
N GLN A 1085 -62.93 -28.14 5.65
CA GLN A 1085 -62.93 -27.97 7.11
C GLN A 1085 -63.99 -26.97 7.59
N LYS A 1086 -64.53 -26.13 6.69
CA LYS A 1086 -65.65 -25.20 6.90
C LYS A 1086 -66.50 -25.10 5.63
N SER A 1087 -67.73 -24.59 5.75
CA SER A 1087 -68.61 -24.40 4.60
C SER A 1087 -68.26 -23.11 3.85
N GLY A 1088 -68.24 -23.12 2.52
CA GLY A 1088 -67.91 -21.96 1.70
C GLY A 1088 -68.12 -22.17 0.19
N ASN A 1089 -68.24 -21.07 -0.55
CA ASN A 1089 -68.41 -21.09 -2.00
C ASN A 1089 -67.07 -21.26 -2.71
N LEU A 1090 -66.99 -22.22 -3.63
CA LEU A 1090 -65.80 -22.45 -4.45
C LEU A 1090 -65.76 -21.47 -5.65
N SER A 1091 -64.67 -20.72 -5.78
CA SER A 1091 -64.51 -19.69 -6.81
C SER A 1091 -63.75 -20.17 -8.06
N SER A 1092 -62.75 -21.04 -7.91
CA SER A 1092 -62.06 -21.68 -9.03
C SER A 1092 -61.35 -22.97 -8.63
N ILE A 1093 -60.98 -23.78 -9.63
CA ILE A 1093 -60.04 -24.90 -9.54
C ILE A 1093 -58.96 -24.70 -10.59
N GLN A 1094 -57.68 -24.79 -10.21
CA GLN A 1094 -56.54 -24.67 -11.13
C GLN A 1094 -55.77 -25.99 -11.22
N VAL A 1095 -55.39 -26.39 -12.44
CA VAL A 1095 -54.64 -27.61 -12.77
C VAL A 1095 -53.51 -27.25 -13.73
N SER A 1096 -52.25 -27.51 -13.37
CA SER A 1096 -51.08 -27.24 -14.21
C SER A 1096 -50.52 -28.52 -14.86
N ILE A 1097 -50.09 -28.43 -16.13
CA ILE A 1097 -49.60 -29.56 -16.93
C ILE A 1097 -48.20 -29.22 -17.46
N ALA A 1098 -47.15 -29.84 -16.91
CA ALA A 1098 -45.78 -29.45 -17.22
C ALA A 1098 -45.13 -30.14 -18.43
N ASP A 1099 -45.66 -31.26 -18.94
CA ASP A 1099 -45.09 -31.94 -20.12
C ASP A 1099 -46.17 -32.70 -20.90
N PHE A 1100 -46.55 -32.17 -22.07
CA PHE A 1100 -47.57 -32.73 -22.96
C PHE A 1100 -46.98 -33.09 -24.33
N GLN A 1101 -46.48 -34.32 -24.48
CA GLN A 1101 -45.97 -34.81 -25.76
C GLN A 1101 -47.08 -35.48 -26.59
N THR A 1102 -47.52 -34.83 -27.68
CA THR A 1102 -48.41 -35.45 -28.67
C THR A 1102 -47.66 -35.82 -29.94
N ASN A 1103 -47.80 -37.08 -30.37
CA ASN A 1103 -47.22 -37.57 -31.61
C ASN A 1103 -47.97 -37.13 -32.89
N SER A 1104 -48.80 -36.08 -32.87
CA SER A 1104 -49.61 -35.72 -34.04
C SER A 1104 -49.72 -34.21 -34.29
N ARG A 1105 -49.62 -33.81 -35.56
CA ARG A 1105 -49.69 -32.42 -36.07
C ARG A 1105 -51.03 -31.69 -35.87
N ASN A 1106 -51.93 -32.19 -35.02
CA ASN A 1106 -53.26 -31.60 -34.77
C ASN A 1106 -53.43 -31.23 -33.29
N ARG A 1107 -53.11 -29.99 -32.90
CA ARG A 1107 -53.34 -29.49 -31.52
C ARG A 1107 -54.82 -29.26 -31.18
N ASN A 1108 -55.73 -29.34 -32.16
CA ASN A 1108 -57.14 -28.92 -32.01
C ASN A 1108 -58.12 -30.04 -31.61
N SER A 1109 -57.67 -31.26 -31.27
CA SER A 1109 -58.57 -32.39 -30.95
C SER A 1109 -58.53 -32.87 -29.50
N ASN A 1110 -57.70 -32.30 -28.63
CA ASN A 1110 -57.58 -32.74 -27.24
C ASN A 1110 -58.54 -31.94 -26.35
N ILE A 1111 -59.47 -32.64 -25.71
CA ILE A 1111 -60.45 -32.06 -24.79
C ILE A 1111 -60.11 -32.51 -23.37
N CYS A 1112 -59.89 -31.54 -22.49
CA CYS A 1112 -59.65 -31.72 -21.06
C CYS A 1112 -60.97 -31.51 -20.30
N TYR A 1113 -61.40 -32.50 -19.52
CA TYR A 1113 -62.62 -32.46 -18.72
C TYR A 1113 -62.27 -32.34 -17.24
N LEU A 1114 -62.87 -31.39 -16.54
CA LEU A 1114 -62.81 -31.24 -15.09
C LEU A 1114 -64.23 -31.38 -14.52
N GLY A 1115 -64.37 -32.22 -13.49
CA GLY A 1115 -65.62 -32.43 -12.77
C GLY A 1115 -65.41 -32.38 -11.26
N LEU A 1116 -66.42 -31.90 -10.54
CA LEU A 1116 -66.47 -31.84 -9.08
C LEU A 1116 -67.74 -32.55 -8.60
N TYR A 1117 -67.59 -33.49 -7.68
CA TYR A 1117 -68.66 -34.37 -7.19
C TYR A 1117 -68.78 -34.31 -5.66
N GLU A 1118 -70.00 -34.38 -5.13
CA GLU A 1118 -70.29 -34.69 -3.73
C GLU A 1118 -70.31 -36.22 -3.58
N LEU A 1119 -69.55 -36.76 -2.63
CA LEU A 1119 -69.61 -38.17 -2.28
C LEU A 1119 -70.61 -38.36 -1.14
N VAL A 1120 -71.76 -38.95 -1.47
CA VAL A 1120 -72.83 -39.25 -0.51
C VAL A 1120 -72.79 -40.73 -0.17
N ASP A 1121 -72.66 -41.05 1.12
CA ASP A 1121 -72.57 -42.44 1.59
C ASP A 1121 -73.76 -43.29 1.09
N GLY A 1122 -73.43 -44.45 0.48
CA GLY A 1122 -74.42 -45.38 -0.07
C GLY A 1122 -75.11 -44.94 -1.37
N SER A 1123 -74.67 -43.83 -1.99
CA SER A 1123 -75.24 -43.27 -3.23
C SER A 1123 -74.16 -43.09 -4.31
N ALA A 1124 -74.58 -42.92 -5.57
CA ALA A 1124 -73.65 -42.53 -6.64
C ALA A 1124 -73.11 -41.10 -6.42
N PRO A 1125 -71.84 -40.81 -6.76
CA PRO A 1125 -71.29 -39.45 -6.69
C PRO A 1125 -72.17 -38.44 -7.41
N LYS A 1126 -72.56 -37.37 -6.73
CA LYS A 1126 -73.43 -36.32 -7.29
C LYS A 1126 -72.56 -35.24 -7.93
N LEU A 1127 -72.66 -35.06 -9.24
CA LEU A 1127 -71.95 -33.97 -9.93
C LEU A 1127 -72.49 -32.63 -9.44
N ILE A 1128 -71.59 -31.74 -9.01
CA ILE A 1128 -71.92 -30.39 -8.54
C ILE A 1128 -71.46 -29.33 -9.53
N ALA A 1129 -70.35 -29.58 -10.23
CA ALA A 1129 -69.85 -28.68 -11.27
C ALA A 1129 -68.97 -29.42 -12.29
N ASN A 1130 -69.02 -29.02 -13.56
CA ASN A 1130 -68.10 -29.49 -14.59
C ASN A 1130 -67.82 -28.39 -15.65
N ASN A 1131 -66.94 -28.70 -16.60
CA ASN A 1131 -66.66 -27.87 -17.78
C ASN A 1131 -67.23 -28.44 -19.10
N ASP A 1132 -68.13 -29.44 -19.05
CA ASP A 1132 -68.68 -30.12 -20.24
C ASP A 1132 -70.08 -29.60 -20.61
N LEU A 1133 -70.17 -28.78 -21.66
CA LEU A 1133 -71.42 -28.21 -22.19
C LEU A 1133 -72.29 -29.20 -22.99
N THR A 1134 -71.87 -30.46 -23.16
CA THR A 1134 -72.58 -31.44 -24.04
C THR A 1134 -73.43 -32.46 -23.30
N ASN A 1135 -73.37 -32.49 -21.96
CA ASN A 1135 -74.17 -33.39 -21.15
C ASN A 1135 -74.80 -32.65 -19.96
N PRO A 1136 -75.98 -32.02 -20.13
CA PRO A 1136 -76.74 -31.48 -19.01
C PRO A 1136 -77.31 -32.67 -18.25
N ALA A 1137 -76.66 -33.07 -17.16
CA ALA A 1137 -77.25 -34.01 -16.23
C ALA A 1137 -78.49 -33.33 -15.61
N ASP A 1138 -79.65 -33.88 -15.93
CA ASP A 1138 -80.86 -33.79 -15.14
C ASP A 1138 -81.42 -32.38 -14.89
N GLY A 1139 -81.81 -31.68 -15.97
CA GLY A 1139 -83.01 -30.83 -16.01
C GLY A 1139 -83.15 -29.60 -15.10
N GLU A 1140 -82.27 -29.29 -14.14
CA GLU A 1140 -82.46 -28.17 -13.21
C GLU A 1140 -81.22 -27.30 -12.89
N SER A 1141 -80.11 -27.40 -13.63
CA SER A 1141 -78.96 -26.52 -13.37
C SER A 1141 -78.38 -25.89 -14.63
N GLU A 1142 -78.59 -24.58 -14.80
CA GLU A 1142 -77.84 -23.73 -15.72
C GLU A 1142 -76.41 -23.59 -15.20
N VAL A 1143 -75.46 -24.40 -15.69
CA VAL A 1143 -74.03 -24.22 -15.41
C VAL A 1143 -73.31 -24.07 -16.76
N TYR A 1144 -72.89 -22.83 -17.06
CA TYR A 1144 -72.09 -22.52 -18.25
C TYR A 1144 -70.63 -22.28 -17.85
N ALA A 1145 -69.71 -23.11 -18.36
CA ALA A 1145 -68.27 -22.85 -18.32
C ALA A 1145 -67.75 -22.39 -19.71
N TYR A 1146 -66.83 -21.42 -19.72
CA TYR A 1146 -66.30 -20.75 -20.91
C TYR A 1146 -65.44 -21.67 -21.82
N ARG A 1147 -65.49 -21.46 -23.14
CA ARG A 1147 -64.64 -22.16 -24.15
C ARG A 1147 -63.22 -21.59 -24.16
N GLY A 1148 -62.25 -22.33 -23.63
CA GLY A 1148 -60.83 -22.21 -23.99
C GLY A 1148 -60.42 -23.30 -24.98
N SER A 1149 -59.74 -22.95 -26.06
CA SER A 1149 -59.27 -23.88 -27.10
C SER A 1149 -58.02 -24.66 -26.65
N GLY A 1150 -58.15 -25.97 -26.43
CA GLY A 1150 -57.04 -26.91 -26.22
C GLY A 1150 -56.52 -26.99 -24.77
N CYS A 1151 -55.97 -28.15 -24.40
CA CYS A 1151 -55.25 -28.32 -23.14
C CYS A 1151 -53.96 -27.46 -23.18
N ALA A 1152 -53.85 -26.47 -22.29
CA ALA A 1152 -52.69 -25.57 -22.16
C ALA A 1152 -51.84 -25.95 -20.94
N ASP A 1153 -50.62 -25.38 -20.83
CA ASP A 1153 -49.63 -25.68 -19.78
C ASP A 1153 -50.14 -25.36 -18.35
N SER A 1154 -51.17 -24.52 -18.22
CA SER A 1154 -51.96 -24.34 -17.01
C SER A 1154 -53.43 -24.12 -17.38
N LEU A 1155 -54.34 -24.82 -16.71
CA LEU A 1155 -55.78 -24.74 -16.87
C LEU A 1155 -56.42 -24.22 -15.58
N THR A 1156 -56.96 -23.00 -15.62
CA THR A 1156 -57.75 -22.45 -14.51
C THR A 1156 -59.23 -22.44 -14.88
N PHE A 1157 -60.04 -23.10 -14.07
CA PHE A 1157 -61.50 -23.14 -14.22
C PHE A 1157 -62.13 -22.28 -13.15
N SER A 1158 -62.69 -21.13 -13.54
CA SER A 1158 -63.37 -20.20 -12.62
C SER A 1158 -64.89 -20.34 -12.72
N TYR A 1159 -65.56 -20.28 -11.58
CA TYR A 1159 -67.02 -20.25 -11.47
C TYR A 1159 -67.51 -18.79 -11.48
N ASP A 1160 -68.61 -18.52 -12.19
CA ASP A 1160 -69.22 -17.18 -12.17
C ASP A 1160 -69.91 -16.93 -10.82
N ASN A 1161 -69.86 -15.69 -10.33
CA ASN A 1161 -70.31 -15.28 -8.99
C ASN A 1161 -71.77 -15.66 -8.67
N ALA A 1162 -72.62 -15.90 -9.68
CA ALA A 1162 -74.00 -16.34 -9.51
C ALA A 1162 -74.18 -17.87 -9.35
N LEU A 1163 -73.13 -18.67 -9.56
CA LEU A 1163 -73.18 -20.14 -9.72
C LEU A 1163 -72.11 -20.90 -8.92
N ASN A 1164 -71.42 -20.25 -7.97
CA ASN A 1164 -70.38 -20.90 -7.16
C ASN A 1164 -70.94 -22.09 -6.37
N PRO A 1165 -70.40 -23.31 -6.50
CA PRO A 1165 -70.87 -24.44 -5.72
C PRO A 1165 -70.51 -24.24 -4.24
N LEU A 1166 -71.52 -24.33 -3.38
CA LEU A 1166 -71.35 -24.31 -1.92
C LEU A 1166 -70.85 -25.66 -1.45
N LEU A 1167 -69.65 -25.68 -0.87
CA LEU A 1167 -69.10 -26.85 -0.22
C LEU A 1167 -69.42 -26.76 1.27
N GLU A 1168 -69.92 -27.84 1.87
CA GLU A 1168 -70.26 -27.89 3.30
C GLU A 1168 -69.14 -28.54 4.10
N ALA A 1169 -68.88 -28.00 5.29
CA ALA A 1169 -67.90 -28.55 6.23
C ALA A 1169 -68.22 -30.02 6.55
N GLY A 1170 -67.20 -30.88 6.52
CA GLY A 1170 -67.34 -32.28 6.92
C GLY A 1170 -68.00 -33.21 5.90
N LYS A 1171 -68.44 -32.71 4.73
CA LYS A 1171 -68.84 -33.55 3.59
C LYS A 1171 -67.64 -33.89 2.71
N THR A 1172 -67.65 -35.07 2.08
CA THR A 1172 -66.58 -35.48 1.17
C THR A 1172 -66.92 -35.11 -0.26
N TYR A 1173 -65.96 -34.54 -0.97
CA TYR A 1173 -66.05 -34.13 -2.36
C TYR A 1173 -64.94 -34.79 -3.15
N ARG A 1174 -65.14 -35.00 -4.46
CA ARG A 1174 -64.15 -35.54 -5.40
C ARG A 1174 -63.98 -34.60 -6.57
N TRP A 1175 -62.77 -34.15 -6.87
CA TRP A 1175 -62.49 -33.58 -8.19
C TRP A 1175 -61.96 -34.68 -9.12
N THR A 1176 -62.28 -34.56 -10.40
CA THR A 1176 -61.82 -35.46 -11.46
C THR A 1176 -61.33 -34.63 -12.63
N PHE A 1177 -60.16 -34.96 -13.15
CA PHE A 1177 -59.63 -34.44 -14.39
C PHE A 1177 -59.47 -35.60 -15.38
N SER A 1178 -59.88 -35.44 -16.63
CA SER A 1178 -59.65 -36.43 -17.67
C SER A 1178 -59.26 -35.80 -18.98
N ILE A 1179 -58.38 -36.47 -19.74
CA ILE A 1179 -57.94 -36.02 -21.05
C ILE A 1179 -58.34 -37.08 -22.07
N LYS A 1180 -59.07 -36.67 -23.10
CA LYS A 1180 -59.26 -37.52 -24.28
C LYS A 1180 -58.02 -37.38 -25.19
N SER A 1181 -56.96 -38.16 -24.95
CA SER A 1181 -55.77 -38.19 -25.82
C SER A 1181 -55.24 -39.60 -26.08
N SER A 1182 -54.42 -39.76 -27.12
CA SER A 1182 -53.71 -41.00 -27.46
C SER A 1182 -52.24 -41.04 -26.99
N GLY A 1183 -51.83 -40.19 -26.04
CA GLY A 1183 -50.44 -40.01 -25.59
C GLY A 1183 -50.20 -40.31 -24.10
N LYS A 1184 -48.91 -40.40 -23.69
CA LYS A 1184 -48.49 -40.46 -22.27
C LYS A 1184 -48.45 -39.03 -21.71
N VAL A 1185 -49.02 -38.81 -20.53
CA VAL A 1185 -49.05 -37.50 -19.85
C VAL A 1185 -48.44 -37.65 -18.45
N ARG A 1186 -47.59 -36.71 -18.03
CA ARG A 1186 -47.09 -36.61 -16.65
C ARG A 1186 -47.77 -35.44 -15.94
N PHE A 1187 -48.14 -35.63 -14.68
CA PHE A 1187 -48.77 -34.61 -13.85
C PHE A 1187 -47.79 -34.15 -12.77
N PHE A 1188 -47.68 -32.84 -12.59
CA PHE A 1188 -46.90 -32.21 -11.54
C PHE A 1188 -47.81 -31.19 -10.86
N GLY A 1189 -47.80 -31.13 -9.53
CA GLY A 1189 -48.60 -30.17 -8.78
C GLY A 1189 -48.00 -29.93 -7.40
N THR A 1190 -48.03 -28.67 -6.98
CA THR A 1190 -47.71 -28.23 -5.62
C THR A 1190 -48.99 -27.83 -4.88
N ASP A 1191 -49.00 -27.97 -3.56
CA ASP A 1191 -50.06 -27.45 -2.68
C ASP A 1191 -49.83 -25.94 -2.45
N THR A 1192 -49.97 -25.13 -3.49
CA THR A 1192 -49.76 -23.67 -3.40
C THR A 1192 -51.07 -22.93 -3.12
N ASN A 1193 -51.35 -22.67 -1.85
CA ASN A 1193 -52.30 -21.63 -1.41
C ASN A 1193 -51.69 -20.21 -1.51
N SER A 1194 -51.01 -19.87 -2.60
CA SER A 1194 -50.30 -18.58 -2.75
C SER A 1194 -50.74 -17.71 -3.93
N ALA A 1195 -51.85 -18.04 -4.61
CA ALA A 1195 -52.50 -17.10 -5.54
C ALA A 1195 -53.98 -16.97 -5.20
N GLY A 1196 -54.37 -15.82 -4.65
CA GLY A 1196 -55.72 -15.52 -4.21
C GLY A 1196 -56.76 -15.65 -5.34
N GLY A 1197 -57.58 -16.70 -5.25
CA GLY A 1197 -58.96 -16.70 -5.74
C GLY A 1197 -59.89 -16.52 -4.54
N LEU A 1198 -60.75 -15.50 -4.58
CA LEU A 1198 -61.65 -15.12 -3.48
C LEU A 1198 -62.51 -16.29 -3.00
N PHE A 1199 -62.12 -16.93 -1.90
CA PHE A 1199 -63.08 -17.53 -0.97
C PHE A 1199 -63.52 -16.40 -0.03
N SER A 1200 -64.82 -16.16 0.10
CA SER A 1200 -65.35 -15.03 0.89
C SER A 1200 -65.16 -15.15 2.40
N ASP A 1201 -64.48 -16.19 2.89
CA ASP A 1201 -64.16 -16.40 4.30
C ASP A 1201 -62.72 -16.93 4.42
N SER A 1202 -61.84 -16.14 5.04
CA SER A 1202 -60.40 -16.37 5.20
C SER A 1202 -60.06 -17.53 6.14
N SER A 1203 -61.04 -18.26 6.65
CA SER A 1203 -60.85 -19.20 7.74
C SER A 1203 -60.79 -20.68 7.31
N LEU A 1204 -60.66 -20.94 6.00
CA LEU A 1204 -60.54 -22.25 5.34
C LEU A 1204 -59.10 -22.67 4.95
N ILE A 1205 -58.09 -21.91 5.34
CA ILE A 1205 -56.67 -22.03 4.91
C ILE A 1205 -55.99 -23.38 5.28
N ASN A 1206 -56.60 -24.23 6.12
CA ASN A 1206 -55.97 -25.44 6.68
C ASN A 1206 -56.59 -26.78 6.22
N ALA A 1207 -56.95 -26.93 4.94
CA ALA A 1207 -57.30 -28.26 4.41
C ALA A 1207 -56.02 -29.07 4.12
N LYS A 1208 -55.71 -30.07 4.96
CA LYS A 1208 -54.58 -31.00 4.75
C LYS A 1208 -54.95 -32.06 3.71
N PHE A 1209 -54.19 -32.15 2.62
CA PHE A 1209 -54.29 -33.25 1.66
C PHE A 1209 -53.50 -34.47 2.18
N MET A 1210 -54.20 -35.48 2.71
CA MET A 1210 -53.59 -36.77 3.03
C MET A 1210 -53.79 -37.77 1.88
N LYS A 1211 -52.66 -38.37 1.49
CA LYS A 1211 -52.45 -39.67 0.82
C LYS A 1211 -53.62 -40.65 0.95
N LEU A 1212 -53.95 -41.37 -0.15
CA LEU A 1212 -54.15 -42.83 -0.16
C LEU A 1212 -54.42 -43.37 -1.59
N PHE A 1213 -53.60 -44.39 -1.92
CA PHE A 1213 -53.59 -45.38 -3.02
C PHE A 1213 -53.42 -44.93 -4.47
#